data_AF-A0AAD9LQ49-F1
#
_entry.id   AF-A0AAD9LQ49-F1
#
_cell.length_a   1.000
_cell.length_b   1.000
_cell.length_c   1.000
_cell.angle_alpha   90.00
_cell.angle_beta   90.00
_cell.angle_gamma   90.00
#
_symmetry.space_group_name_H-M   'P 1'
#
loop_
_entity.id
_entity.type
_entity.pdbx_description
1 polymer ?
#
loop_
_entity_poly.entity_id
_entity_poly.type
_entity_poly.pdbx_seq_one_letter_code
_entity_poly.pdbx_strand_id
1 'polypeptide(L)'
;MDITTDLARYIYFVGSCTHAIQNVIPPPIHCPSYLLAAKSLFLPSMHASVGRVGSSTGSLGSSSANAGTSGFKAPSTAVERIMTVAATQMSCGNPEENIKKAESLVRIASSRGAQVILLQELFQFSYFPIELNAGNFQLATTLEESALVQGMALLAKELHVVIPISFFERYKNSYYNSCAVIDADGTVLGVARKMHIGDRLGYNEKYYFTPSDDSFKVWDTRYGKIGVAIGSDQWYPEVARSLVVQGAELLLYPSAMGSNQYDPNFDPRDQWQRVMQGHAASSMVPVICSNRVGSEVVDGIQVTFVGSSFITGQTGEMLKIADRESEGVLVESFDLEKFHVRRASWGLIRDRRPNLYGALMTRDGSHCHFSFALTMSTQVKTASRPGIGRRGNALSASRLREKLAARNGPRHSVYWVQPKKGEVQLPSYANVMEATNMAASAKKIEYTLLGKYTGDWKDGQKHGYGALLYANGNKYEGEWEVNKRQGRGVYWVEEKKKLRKQYAGEWYNDHRHGRGTFFHEDGGKYEGLWLNNKRHGHGRMMYGEDQSVYDGEWVRNERSGRGTLVLANGDRYEGHWLNDKKEGPGRYFYKATRKMYEGEWVDGAPKCGTYHDDTEFNLHDDDLNDNASHNTFQMPELELAHPDQVLSEGVAGIRQERVRERAFHADEENFDIDDAPHRSSVTATELEPGVVVFDEQMLRAIQSEFAALLAVQSAELAESPDKISAKTRSGCIPCSRLPGLIDVLQLDVSEDQLLDLLQEIGATNDTLVSFAECVDILSLLMESQEAIIEEEDEDNDSEY
;
A
#
# COMPACT_ATOMS: atom_id res chain seq x y z
N MET A 1 -1.97 -20.78 81.59
CA MET A 1 -0.64 -20.43 81.09
C MET A 1 -0.85 -19.42 79.98
N ASP A 2 -1.14 -18.15 80.28
CA ASP A 2 -0.41 -17.23 81.20
C ASP A 2 1.06 -17.06 80.73
N ILE A 3 1.63 -15.84 80.62
CA ILE A 3 1.16 -14.56 81.17
C ILE A 3 1.73 -13.34 80.40
N THR A 4 1.01 -12.21 80.50
CA THR A 4 1.34 -10.77 80.28
C THR A 4 2.82 -10.35 80.18
N THR A 5 3.21 -9.28 79.45
CA THR A 5 2.96 -7.83 79.74
C THR A 5 3.11 -6.98 78.47
N ASP A 6 2.40 -5.88 78.18
CA ASP A 6 1.59 -4.87 78.91
C ASP A 6 2.32 -3.59 79.39
N LEU A 7 1.60 -2.45 79.22
CA LEU A 7 1.83 -1.03 79.60
C LEU A 7 2.94 -0.18 78.92
N ALA A 8 2.79 1.16 78.74
CA ALA A 8 1.61 2.05 78.60
C ALA A 8 2.03 3.54 78.38
N ARG A 9 1.02 4.41 78.10
CA ARG A 9 0.92 5.89 78.33
C ARG A 9 1.43 6.82 77.19
N TYR A 10 0.90 8.05 76.98
CA TYR A 10 -0.12 8.86 77.71
C TYR A 10 -1.06 9.64 76.75
N ILE A 11 -2.19 10.06 77.32
CA ILE A 11 -3.46 10.65 76.83
C ILE A 11 -3.41 12.21 76.74
N TYR A 12 -4.50 12.86 76.24
CA TYR A 12 -4.95 14.29 76.35
C TYR A 12 -4.61 15.24 75.16
N PHE A 13 -5.47 16.17 74.65
CA PHE A 13 -6.92 16.47 74.80
C PHE A 13 -7.40 17.63 73.84
N VAL A 14 -8.72 17.85 73.70
CA VAL A 14 -9.43 19.03 73.08
C VAL A 14 -9.23 19.27 71.56
N GLY A 15 -10.19 19.70 70.73
CA GLY A 15 -11.64 20.00 70.83
C GLY A 15 -12.13 20.59 69.49
N SER A 16 -13.27 20.19 68.91
CA SER A 16 -14.66 20.64 69.19
C SER A 16 -15.12 21.91 68.43
N CYS A 17 -16.03 21.75 67.45
CA CYS A 17 -17.20 22.60 67.06
C CYS A 17 -17.67 22.21 65.62
N THR A 18 -18.72 21.40 65.36
CA THR A 18 -20.19 21.63 65.43
C THR A 18 -20.69 22.73 64.45
N HIS A 19 -21.74 22.61 63.60
CA HIS A 19 -22.97 21.79 63.53
C HIS A 19 -23.29 21.38 62.05
N ALA A 20 -23.78 20.16 61.72
CA ALA A 20 -25.19 19.68 61.59
C ALA A 20 -25.95 20.19 60.32
N ILE A 21 -26.83 19.45 59.61
CA ILE A 21 -27.76 18.36 60.02
C ILE A 21 -28.28 17.47 58.82
N GLN A 22 -28.51 16.17 59.09
CA GLN A 22 -29.49 15.18 58.54
C GLN A 22 -29.59 14.66 57.06
N ASN A 23 -29.41 13.32 56.95
CA ASN A 23 -30.29 12.25 56.38
C ASN A 23 -30.86 12.29 54.94
N VAL A 24 -30.64 11.20 54.18
CA VAL A 24 -31.59 10.09 53.86
C VAL A 24 -30.86 8.98 53.06
N ILE A 25 -31.24 7.70 53.23
CA ILE A 25 -30.70 6.50 52.52
C ILE A 25 -31.83 5.82 51.73
N PRO A 26 -31.57 5.32 50.50
CA PRO A 26 -31.99 3.95 50.12
C PRO A 26 -30.86 3.04 49.57
N PRO A 27 -31.08 1.71 49.42
CA PRO A 27 -30.04 0.68 49.29
C PRO A 27 -29.69 0.23 47.84
N PRO A 28 -28.65 -0.61 47.64
CA PRO A 28 -28.17 -1.02 46.31
C PRO A 28 -28.94 -2.20 45.69
N ILE A 29 -28.90 -2.33 44.36
CA ILE A 29 -29.48 -3.44 43.60
C ILE A 29 -28.37 -4.20 42.85
N HIS A 30 -28.36 -5.53 43.01
CA HIS A 30 -27.44 -6.45 42.34
C HIS A 30 -27.94 -6.85 40.94
N CYS A 31 -26.99 -7.03 40.00
CA CYS A 31 -27.21 -7.80 38.78
C CYS A 31 -27.23 -9.31 39.05
N PRO A 32 -27.95 -10.09 38.23
CA PRO A 32 -27.50 -11.42 37.84
C PRO A 32 -27.41 -11.60 36.31
N SER A 33 -26.45 -12.43 35.91
CA SER A 33 -26.21 -12.93 34.55
C SER A 33 -27.10 -14.13 34.19
N TYR A 34 -27.05 -14.55 32.93
CA TYR A 34 -27.18 -15.91 32.33
C TYR A 34 -27.84 -15.79 30.93
N LEU A 35 -27.11 -15.97 29.82
CA LEU A 35 -26.77 -17.24 29.15
C LEU A 35 -28.00 -18.01 28.64
N LEU A 36 -28.11 -18.11 27.31
CA LEU A 36 -29.25 -18.68 26.58
C LEU A 36 -28.76 -19.85 25.71
N ALA A 37 -29.39 -21.01 25.83
CA ALA A 37 -29.17 -22.18 24.98
C ALA A 37 -30.52 -22.80 24.57
N ALA A 38 -30.58 -23.41 23.39
CA ALA A 38 -31.82 -23.61 22.63
C ALA A 38 -32.43 -25.02 22.72
N LYS A 39 -33.76 -25.10 22.46
CA LYS A 39 -34.51 -26.07 21.60
C LYS A 39 -36.01 -26.05 21.97
N SER A 40 -36.92 -25.70 21.04
CA SER A 40 -37.72 -26.61 20.18
C SER A 40 -38.82 -27.37 20.98
N LEU A 41 -40.13 -27.44 20.65
CA LEU A 41 -40.83 -27.63 19.36
C LEU A 41 -42.37 -27.35 19.45
N PHE A 42 -43.02 -27.27 18.27
CA PHE A 42 -44.43 -27.58 17.93
C PHE A 42 -45.65 -26.73 18.41
N LEU A 43 -46.53 -26.47 17.42
CA LEU A 43 -47.94 -25.99 17.39
C LEU A 43 -48.95 -27.16 17.62
N PRO A 44 -50.31 -27.05 17.52
CA PRO A 44 -51.19 -25.91 17.12
C PRO A 44 -52.51 -25.69 17.94
N SER A 45 -53.34 -24.74 17.44
CA SER A 45 -54.83 -24.66 17.54
C SER A 45 -55.43 -23.99 18.80
N MET A 46 -56.63 -23.36 18.77
CA MET A 46 -57.45 -22.78 17.69
C MET A 46 -58.51 -21.81 18.29
N HIS A 47 -59.17 -21.02 17.42
CA HIS A 47 -60.38 -20.20 17.66
C HIS A 47 -60.27 -19.03 18.67
N ALA A 48 -60.51 -17.75 18.32
CA ALA A 48 -61.55 -17.07 17.54
C ALA A 48 -62.76 -16.59 18.38
N SER A 49 -62.95 -15.27 18.47
CA SER A 49 -64.10 -14.54 17.88
C SER A 49 -64.32 -13.15 18.52
N VAL A 50 -64.66 -12.17 17.67
CA VAL A 50 -65.71 -11.13 17.82
C VAL A 50 -65.92 -10.54 19.23
N GLY A 51 -65.72 -9.25 19.53
CA GLY A 51 -65.77 -8.06 18.68
C GLY A 51 -67.10 -7.30 18.84
N ARG A 52 -67.10 -6.11 19.45
CA ARG A 52 -68.20 -5.13 19.27
C ARG A 52 -67.79 -3.68 19.59
N VAL A 53 -68.54 -2.76 19.00
CA VAL A 53 -68.26 -1.32 18.88
C VAL A 53 -69.38 -0.51 19.54
N GLY A 54 -69.04 0.70 20.00
CA GLY A 54 -69.99 1.77 20.34
C GLY A 54 -70.11 2.05 21.85
N SER A 55 -70.43 3.26 22.28
CA SER A 55 -70.67 4.51 21.52
C SER A 55 -70.59 5.73 22.44
N SER A 56 -70.38 6.91 21.84
CA SER A 56 -70.32 8.21 22.52
C SER A 56 -71.67 8.70 23.05
N THR A 57 -71.66 9.40 24.19
CA THR A 57 -72.55 10.53 24.51
C THR A 57 -71.78 11.52 25.40
N GLY A 58 -72.07 12.82 25.30
CA GLY A 58 -71.50 13.85 26.16
C GLY A 58 -72.48 14.99 26.39
N SER A 59 -72.28 15.81 27.43
CA SER A 59 -72.99 17.09 27.66
C SER A 59 -72.47 17.82 28.92
N LEU A 60 -72.13 19.11 28.76
CA LEU A 60 -72.32 20.29 29.67
C LEU A 60 -72.08 20.15 31.22
N GLY A 61 -71.51 21.12 31.95
CA GLY A 61 -70.93 22.44 31.63
C GLY A 61 -70.86 23.36 32.88
N SER A 62 -69.89 24.32 32.93
CA SER A 62 -69.67 25.37 33.96
C SER A 62 -69.19 24.89 35.36
N SER A 63 -68.43 25.64 36.20
CA SER A 63 -67.91 27.02 36.15
C SER A 63 -66.62 27.26 37.00
N SER A 64 -65.84 28.27 36.61
CA SER A 64 -64.92 29.14 37.41
C SER A 64 -63.67 28.62 38.15
N ALA A 65 -62.53 29.17 37.69
CA ALA A 65 -61.45 29.83 38.46
C ALA A 65 -60.25 29.04 39.07
N ASN A 66 -59.09 29.27 38.43
CA ASN A 66 -57.74 29.45 38.98
C ASN A 66 -57.12 28.41 39.95
N ALA A 67 -56.20 27.61 39.41
CA ALA A 67 -54.78 27.66 39.79
C ALA A 67 -53.91 27.12 38.64
N GLY A 68 -52.80 27.78 38.35
CA GLY A 68 -51.95 27.42 37.22
C GLY A 68 -51.04 26.23 37.51
N THR A 69 -51.22 25.13 36.77
CA THR A 69 -50.14 24.20 36.42
C THR A 69 -50.12 24.04 34.91
N SER A 70 -49.15 24.68 34.25
CA SER A 70 -48.89 24.50 32.82
C SER A 70 -48.27 23.12 32.59
N GLY A 71 -49.10 22.08 32.69
CA GLY A 71 -48.75 20.77 32.20
C GLY A 71 -48.52 20.86 30.70
N PHE A 72 -47.25 20.90 30.30
CA PHE A 72 -46.86 20.69 28.91
C PHE A 72 -47.35 19.29 28.51
N LYS A 73 -48.52 19.22 27.87
CA LYS A 73 -48.84 18.07 27.02
C LYS A 73 -47.76 18.02 25.94
N ALA A 74 -46.87 17.05 26.04
CA ALA A 74 -45.95 16.74 24.96
C ALA A 74 -46.77 16.58 23.66
N PRO A 75 -46.35 17.19 22.53
CA PRO A 75 -47.10 17.10 21.29
C PRO A 75 -47.15 15.64 20.83
N SER A 76 -48.34 15.05 20.87
CA SER A 76 -48.56 13.66 20.50
C SER A 76 -48.66 13.50 18.99
N THR A 77 -47.50 13.34 18.35
CA THR A 77 -47.25 12.52 17.14
C THR A 77 -45.77 12.62 16.80
N ALA A 78 -44.94 11.72 17.34
CA ALA A 78 -43.66 11.45 16.71
C ALA A 78 -43.96 10.71 15.40
N VAL A 79 -43.72 11.37 14.26
CA VAL A 79 -43.89 10.75 12.94
C VAL A 79 -42.73 9.79 12.75
N GLU A 80 -42.96 8.49 12.87
CA GLU A 80 -41.91 7.48 12.64
C GLU A 80 -41.57 7.43 11.15
N ARG A 81 -40.46 8.07 10.77
CA ARG A 81 -39.93 8.03 9.40
C ARG A 81 -39.01 6.82 9.28
N ILE A 82 -39.62 5.66 9.01
CA ILE A 82 -38.88 4.42 8.77
C ILE A 82 -38.33 4.41 7.33
N MET A 83 -37.03 4.15 7.20
CA MET A 83 -36.39 3.87 5.92
C MET A 83 -35.66 2.54 5.97
N THR A 84 -35.93 1.68 4.99
CA THR A 84 -35.30 0.36 4.85
C THR A 84 -34.22 0.40 3.77
N VAL A 85 -33.02 -0.06 4.10
CA VAL A 85 -31.84 -0.03 3.22
C VAL A 85 -31.37 -1.45 2.90
N ALA A 86 -30.61 -1.59 1.81
CA ALA A 86 -29.88 -2.82 1.51
C ALA A 86 -28.43 -2.56 1.08
N ALA A 87 -27.56 -3.46 1.52
CA ALA A 87 -26.22 -3.67 0.95
C ALA A 87 -26.20 -5.01 0.21
N THR A 88 -25.68 -5.03 -1.02
CA THR A 88 -25.47 -6.26 -1.79
C THR A 88 -24.00 -6.68 -1.81
N GLN A 89 -23.75 -7.92 -2.21
CA GLN A 89 -22.43 -8.53 -2.40
C GLN A 89 -22.47 -9.52 -3.56
N MET A 90 -21.55 -9.43 -4.52
CA MET A 90 -21.45 -10.36 -5.65
C MET A 90 -20.02 -10.51 -6.20
N SER A 91 -19.76 -11.61 -6.88
CA SER A 91 -18.61 -11.79 -7.77
C SER A 91 -18.91 -11.26 -9.16
N CYS A 92 -17.88 -10.85 -9.88
CA CYS A 92 -17.97 -10.27 -11.22
C CYS A 92 -17.11 -11.05 -12.22
N GLY A 93 -17.60 -11.14 -13.46
CA GLY A 93 -16.90 -11.67 -14.62
C GLY A 93 -17.43 -10.98 -15.87
N ASN A 94 -18.18 -11.71 -16.70
CA ASN A 94 -18.76 -11.16 -17.93
C ASN A 94 -19.74 -9.99 -17.66
N PRO A 95 -19.66 -8.87 -18.40
CA PRO A 95 -20.49 -7.69 -18.13
C PRO A 95 -22.00 -7.89 -18.21
N GLU A 96 -22.51 -8.73 -19.11
CA GLU A 96 -23.95 -8.98 -19.18
C GLU A 96 -24.44 -9.80 -17.99
N GLU A 97 -23.66 -10.79 -17.56
CA GLU A 97 -23.97 -11.61 -16.40
C GLU A 97 -23.91 -10.78 -15.11
N ASN A 98 -22.94 -9.88 -15.00
CA ASN A 98 -22.83 -8.93 -13.91
C ASN A 98 -24.07 -8.06 -13.79
N ILE A 99 -24.59 -7.53 -14.90
CA ILE A 99 -25.81 -6.70 -14.92
C ILE A 99 -27.04 -7.53 -14.53
N LYS A 100 -27.21 -8.74 -15.09
CA LYS A 100 -28.32 -9.65 -14.75
C LYS A 100 -28.30 -10.05 -13.26
N LYS A 101 -27.12 -10.32 -12.71
CA LYS A 101 -26.91 -10.64 -11.29
C LYS A 101 -27.23 -9.45 -10.40
N ALA A 102 -26.76 -8.25 -10.75
CA ALA A 102 -27.06 -7.02 -10.03
C ALA A 102 -28.57 -6.70 -10.03
N GLU A 103 -29.26 -6.83 -11.18
CA GLU A 103 -30.72 -6.69 -11.26
C GLU A 103 -31.43 -7.70 -10.34
N SER A 104 -31.01 -8.96 -10.35
CA SER A 104 -31.56 -10.00 -9.46
C SER A 104 -31.41 -9.62 -7.98
N LEU A 105 -30.22 -9.15 -7.57
CA LEU A 105 -29.97 -8.71 -6.19
C LEU A 105 -30.80 -7.47 -5.81
N VAL A 106 -30.99 -6.51 -6.72
CA VAL A 106 -31.88 -5.36 -6.53
C VAL A 106 -33.34 -5.81 -6.37
N ARG A 107 -33.82 -6.72 -7.21
CA ARG A 107 -35.18 -7.29 -7.10
C ARG A 107 -35.37 -8.07 -5.79
N ILE A 108 -34.36 -8.84 -5.35
CA ILE A 108 -34.37 -9.54 -4.06
C ILE A 108 -34.41 -8.53 -2.90
N ALA A 109 -33.60 -7.48 -2.94
CA ALA A 109 -33.61 -6.42 -1.93
C ALA A 109 -34.97 -5.71 -1.84
N SER A 110 -35.53 -5.29 -2.99
CA SER A 110 -36.86 -4.69 -3.09
C SER A 110 -37.95 -5.63 -2.55
N SER A 111 -37.91 -6.92 -2.87
CA SER A 111 -38.87 -7.92 -2.34
C SER A 111 -38.80 -8.10 -0.81
N ARG A 112 -37.67 -7.75 -0.20
CA ARG A 112 -37.44 -7.73 1.26
C ARG A 112 -37.77 -6.36 1.88
N GLY A 113 -38.34 -5.44 1.11
CA GLY A 113 -38.78 -4.11 1.55
C GLY A 113 -37.72 -3.01 1.46
N ALA A 114 -36.54 -3.25 0.86
CA ALA A 114 -35.52 -2.22 0.73
C ALA A 114 -35.94 -1.09 -0.22
N GLN A 115 -35.77 0.15 0.25
CA GLN A 115 -36.12 1.39 -0.43
C GLN A 115 -34.91 2.11 -1.01
N VAL A 116 -33.73 1.93 -0.39
CA VAL A 116 -32.43 2.40 -0.89
C VAL A 116 -31.51 1.18 -0.99
N ILE A 117 -31.02 0.88 -2.19
CA ILE A 117 -30.26 -0.35 -2.47
C ILE A 117 -28.89 0.03 -3.03
N LEU A 118 -27.83 -0.42 -2.36
CA LEU A 118 -26.45 -0.15 -2.78
C LEU A 118 -25.85 -1.38 -3.48
N LEU A 119 -25.31 -1.16 -4.69
CA LEU A 119 -24.45 -2.10 -5.40
C LEU A 119 -22.96 -1.79 -5.15
N GLN A 120 -22.08 -2.75 -5.44
CA GLN A 120 -20.64 -2.61 -5.27
C GLN A 120 -19.95 -1.77 -6.37
N GLU A 121 -18.68 -1.43 -6.16
CA GLU A 121 -17.90 -0.58 -7.06
C GLU A 121 -17.58 -1.27 -8.40
N LEU A 122 -17.72 -0.50 -9.49
CA LEU A 122 -17.43 -0.90 -10.88
C LEU A 122 -18.00 -2.29 -11.25
N PHE A 123 -19.17 -2.64 -10.70
CA PHE A 123 -19.73 -4.00 -10.76
C PHE A 123 -20.01 -4.49 -12.19
N GLN A 124 -20.15 -3.59 -13.17
CA GLN A 124 -20.32 -3.94 -14.58
C GLN A 124 -19.18 -4.80 -15.12
N PHE A 125 -17.95 -4.65 -14.61
CA PHE A 125 -16.77 -5.34 -15.14
C PHE A 125 -16.06 -6.12 -14.04
N SER A 126 -15.21 -7.07 -14.45
CA SER A 126 -14.01 -7.40 -13.67
C SER A 126 -13.22 -6.11 -13.35
N TYR A 127 -12.53 -6.11 -12.23
CA TYR A 127 -11.81 -4.96 -11.68
C TYR A 127 -10.54 -4.68 -12.50
N PHE A 128 -10.73 -4.10 -13.68
CA PHE A 128 -9.69 -3.72 -14.63
C PHE A 128 -8.55 -2.84 -14.06
N PRO A 129 -8.68 -2.12 -12.93
CA PRO A 129 -7.53 -1.49 -12.28
C PRO A 129 -6.46 -2.45 -11.72
N ILE A 130 -6.63 -3.78 -11.83
CA ILE A 130 -5.56 -4.75 -11.57
C ILE A 130 -4.36 -4.53 -12.51
N GLU A 131 -4.62 -4.20 -13.78
CA GLU A 131 -3.62 -4.01 -14.84
C GLU A 131 -3.46 -2.54 -15.26
N LEU A 132 -2.42 -2.25 -16.05
CA LEU A 132 -2.12 -0.94 -16.65
C LEU A 132 -2.31 -0.98 -18.18
N ASN A 133 -3.56 -1.02 -18.63
CA ASN A 133 -3.90 -1.31 -20.02
C ASN A 133 -4.71 -0.16 -20.65
N ALA A 134 -4.14 0.43 -21.71
CA ALA A 134 -4.75 1.57 -22.40
C ALA A 134 -6.06 1.21 -23.12
N GLY A 135 -6.30 -0.06 -23.45
CA GLY A 135 -7.56 -0.53 -24.03
C GLY A 135 -8.75 -0.30 -23.11
N ASN A 136 -8.56 -0.40 -21.80
CA ASN A 136 -9.65 -0.28 -20.82
C ASN A 136 -10.28 1.12 -20.74
N PHE A 137 -9.63 2.17 -21.26
CA PHE A 137 -10.29 3.48 -21.42
C PHE A 137 -11.51 3.44 -22.36
N GLN A 138 -11.62 2.44 -23.24
CA GLN A 138 -12.78 2.23 -24.11
C GLN A 138 -14.02 1.74 -23.34
N LEU A 139 -13.86 1.24 -22.10
CA LEU A 139 -14.95 0.84 -21.22
C LEU A 139 -15.71 2.05 -20.64
N ALA A 140 -15.15 3.26 -20.73
CA ALA A 140 -15.72 4.47 -20.15
C ALA A 140 -16.84 5.07 -21.02
N THR A 141 -17.99 5.32 -20.40
CA THR A 141 -19.18 5.91 -21.07
C THR A 141 -19.46 7.32 -20.55
N THR A 142 -20.04 8.20 -21.36
CA THR A 142 -20.65 9.42 -20.78
C THR A 142 -21.90 9.04 -19.98
N LEU A 143 -22.34 9.91 -19.07
CA LEU A 143 -23.57 9.67 -18.29
C LEU A 143 -24.78 9.45 -19.22
N GLU A 144 -24.85 10.24 -20.30
CA GLU A 144 -25.94 10.23 -21.27
C GLU A 144 -25.92 8.99 -22.17
N GLU A 145 -24.73 8.47 -22.52
CA GLU A 145 -24.55 7.25 -23.35
C GLU A 145 -24.62 5.95 -22.52
N SER A 146 -24.57 6.02 -21.19
CA SER A 146 -24.45 4.84 -20.33
C SER A 146 -25.71 4.00 -20.26
N ALA A 147 -25.78 2.95 -21.08
CA ALA A 147 -26.86 1.96 -21.05
C ALA A 147 -27.06 1.31 -19.67
N LEU A 148 -25.98 1.18 -18.87
CA LEU A 148 -26.05 0.71 -17.48
C LEU A 148 -26.91 1.63 -16.61
N VAL A 149 -26.61 2.94 -16.62
CA VAL A 149 -27.33 3.93 -15.81
C VAL A 149 -28.78 4.04 -16.29
N GLN A 150 -29.03 4.03 -17.61
CA GLN A 150 -30.38 4.06 -18.17
C GLN A 150 -31.20 2.81 -17.79
N GLY A 151 -30.63 1.61 -17.89
CA GLY A 151 -31.31 0.37 -17.51
C GLY A 151 -31.65 0.33 -16.02
N MET A 152 -30.71 0.73 -15.17
CA MET A 152 -30.93 0.81 -13.73
C MET A 152 -31.92 1.94 -13.35
N ALA A 153 -32.04 3.00 -14.14
CA ALA A 153 -33.05 4.04 -13.97
C ALA A 153 -34.48 3.51 -14.23
N LEU A 154 -34.64 2.66 -15.24
CA LEU A 154 -35.92 1.97 -15.49
C LEU A 154 -36.26 1.00 -14.34
N LEU A 155 -35.28 0.24 -13.85
CA LEU A 155 -35.45 -0.68 -12.72
C LEU A 155 -35.81 0.04 -11.41
N ALA A 156 -35.12 1.15 -11.11
CA ALA A 156 -35.41 2.02 -9.96
C ALA A 156 -36.86 2.51 -9.97
N LYS A 157 -37.34 2.94 -11.15
CA LYS A 157 -38.72 3.38 -11.38
C LYS A 157 -39.74 2.24 -11.26
N GLU A 158 -39.44 1.07 -11.80
CA GLU A 158 -40.29 -0.12 -11.75
C GLU A 158 -40.53 -0.58 -10.30
N LEU A 159 -39.46 -0.64 -9.51
CA LEU A 159 -39.47 -1.16 -8.14
C LEU A 159 -39.74 -0.09 -7.08
N HIS A 160 -39.77 1.19 -7.47
CA HIS A 160 -39.86 2.35 -6.59
C HIS A 160 -38.73 2.42 -5.54
N VAL A 161 -37.49 2.21 -5.97
CA VAL A 161 -36.30 2.18 -5.11
C VAL A 161 -35.22 3.15 -5.58
N VAL A 162 -34.48 3.73 -4.63
CA VAL A 162 -33.29 4.55 -4.89
C VAL A 162 -32.09 3.63 -5.12
N ILE A 163 -31.34 3.86 -6.19
CA ILE A 163 -30.17 3.04 -6.54
C ILE A 163 -28.97 3.93 -6.92
N PRO A 164 -27.92 4.02 -6.09
CA PRO A 164 -26.63 4.54 -6.50
C PRO A 164 -25.88 3.51 -7.36
N ILE A 165 -25.54 3.88 -8.59
CA ILE A 165 -24.93 3.00 -9.61
C ILE A 165 -23.50 3.44 -9.90
N SER A 166 -22.52 2.62 -9.51
CA SER A 166 -21.11 2.84 -9.85
C SER A 166 -20.84 2.47 -11.32
N PHE A 167 -20.15 3.34 -12.05
CA PHE A 167 -19.79 3.17 -13.47
C PHE A 167 -18.48 3.90 -13.81
N PHE A 168 -17.84 3.50 -14.91
CA PHE A 168 -16.67 4.21 -15.45
C PHE A 168 -17.14 5.35 -16.36
N GLU A 169 -16.94 6.59 -15.90
CA GLU A 169 -17.39 7.80 -16.60
C GLU A 169 -16.27 8.38 -17.49
N ARG A 170 -16.62 8.68 -18.74
CA ARG A 170 -15.89 9.59 -19.62
C ARG A 170 -16.59 10.94 -19.64
N TYR A 171 -15.97 11.97 -19.07
CA TYR A 171 -16.49 13.33 -19.08
C TYR A 171 -15.56 14.24 -19.87
N LYS A 172 -15.97 14.59 -21.10
CA LYS A 172 -15.14 15.29 -22.10
C LYS A 172 -13.86 14.48 -22.39
N ASN A 173 -12.70 14.97 -21.94
CA ASN A 173 -11.39 14.32 -22.10
C ASN A 173 -10.85 13.76 -20.77
N SER A 174 -11.66 13.76 -19.71
CA SER A 174 -11.32 13.27 -18.38
C SER A 174 -12.11 12.00 -18.06
N TYR A 175 -11.52 11.16 -17.23
CA TYR A 175 -12.02 9.83 -16.91
C TYR A 175 -12.20 9.73 -15.39
N TYR A 176 -13.32 9.23 -14.91
CA TYR A 176 -13.68 9.21 -13.49
C TYR A 176 -14.29 7.88 -13.08
N ASN A 177 -13.96 7.44 -11.87
CA ASN A 177 -14.74 6.43 -11.15
C ASN A 177 -15.93 7.16 -10.50
N SER A 178 -17.13 6.84 -10.96
CA SER A 178 -18.32 7.66 -10.75
C SER A 178 -19.48 6.83 -10.24
N CYS A 179 -20.42 7.49 -9.55
CA CYS A 179 -21.66 6.88 -9.07
C CYS A 179 -22.84 7.79 -9.42
N ALA A 180 -23.71 7.34 -10.31
CA ALA A 180 -24.96 8.03 -10.64
C ALA A 180 -26.00 7.73 -9.56
N VAL A 181 -26.61 8.76 -8.98
CA VAL A 181 -27.64 8.60 -7.94
C VAL A 181 -29.02 8.69 -8.60
N ILE A 182 -29.73 7.56 -8.59
CA ILE A 182 -31.04 7.39 -9.23
C ILE A 182 -32.11 7.37 -8.14
N ASP A 183 -33.11 8.25 -8.24
CA ASP A 183 -34.26 8.29 -7.31
C ASP A 183 -35.34 7.25 -7.69
N ALA A 184 -36.26 7.00 -6.77
CA ALA A 184 -37.32 5.99 -6.85
C ALA A 184 -38.39 6.23 -7.94
N ASP A 185 -38.30 7.30 -8.74
CA ASP A 185 -39.11 7.52 -9.93
C ASP A 185 -38.32 7.33 -11.26
N GLY A 186 -37.05 6.94 -11.16
CA GLY A 186 -36.09 6.78 -12.26
C GLY A 186 -35.30 8.04 -12.61
N THR A 187 -35.48 9.15 -11.90
CA THR A 187 -34.73 10.39 -12.16
C THR A 187 -33.28 10.24 -11.70
N VAL A 188 -32.34 10.46 -12.61
CA VAL A 188 -30.91 10.59 -12.28
C VAL A 188 -30.68 11.98 -11.65
N LEU A 189 -30.54 12.03 -10.33
CA LEU A 189 -30.35 13.27 -9.57
C LEU A 189 -28.97 13.91 -9.78
N GLY A 190 -28.00 13.13 -10.27
CA GLY A 190 -26.65 13.59 -10.61
C GLY A 190 -25.60 12.52 -10.34
N VAL A 191 -24.33 12.94 -10.37
CA VAL A 191 -23.17 12.05 -10.24
C VAL A 191 -22.28 12.47 -9.05
N ALA A 192 -21.91 11.48 -8.24
CA ALA A 192 -20.77 11.52 -7.33
C ALA A 192 -19.52 11.04 -8.09
N ARG A 193 -18.38 11.72 -7.94
CA ARG A 193 -17.11 11.31 -8.52
C ARG A 193 -16.11 11.06 -7.41
N LYS A 194 -15.35 9.96 -7.51
CA LYS A 194 -14.38 9.54 -6.50
C LYS A 194 -13.31 10.59 -6.29
N MET A 195 -13.01 10.94 -5.04
CA MET A 195 -12.06 12.03 -4.73
C MET A 195 -10.68 11.47 -4.39
N HIS A 196 -10.65 10.46 -3.52
CA HIS A 196 -9.43 9.80 -3.10
C HIS A 196 -9.18 8.60 -3.99
N ILE A 197 -8.35 8.78 -5.03
CA ILE A 197 -8.02 7.70 -5.97
C ILE A 197 -6.94 6.79 -5.36
N GLY A 198 -7.24 5.49 -5.22
CA GLY A 198 -6.30 4.49 -4.73
C GLY A 198 -5.09 4.30 -5.63
N ASP A 199 -3.99 3.79 -5.08
CA ASP A 199 -2.80 3.42 -5.86
C ASP A 199 -1.95 2.41 -5.09
N ARG A 200 -1.89 1.20 -5.62
CA ARG A 200 -1.04 0.07 -5.19
C ARG A 200 -1.15 -1.03 -6.23
N LEU A 201 -0.21 -1.97 -6.28
CA LEU A 201 -0.30 -3.15 -7.14
C LEU A 201 -1.65 -3.89 -6.93
N GLY A 202 -2.36 -4.16 -8.03
CA GLY A 202 -3.73 -4.68 -8.04
C GLY A 202 -4.85 -3.62 -7.95
N TYR A 203 -4.52 -2.34 -7.73
CA TYR A 203 -5.45 -1.21 -7.57
C TYR A 203 -4.84 0.06 -8.18
N ASN A 204 -4.43 -0.01 -9.45
CA ASN A 204 -3.74 1.05 -10.20
C ASN A 204 -4.72 2.16 -10.65
N GLU A 205 -5.65 2.56 -9.79
CA GLU A 205 -6.75 3.47 -10.12
C GLU A 205 -6.28 4.84 -10.60
N LYS A 206 -5.11 5.33 -10.14
CA LYS A 206 -4.52 6.61 -10.59
C LYS A 206 -4.19 6.64 -12.08
N TYR A 207 -4.02 5.49 -12.74
CA TYR A 207 -3.85 5.44 -14.18
C TYR A 207 -5.16 5.78 -14.91
N TYR A 208 -6.29 5.25 -14.42
CA TYR A 208 -7.59 5.37 -15.08
C TYR A 208 -8.41 6.60 -14.66
N PHE A 209 -8.32 7.03 -13.40
CA PHE A 209 -9.25 7.98 -12.82
C PHE A 209 -8.60 9.29 -12.39
N THR A 210 -9.15 10.38 -12.90
CA THR A 210 -8.87 11.75 -12.45
C THR A 210 -9.51 11.95 -11.07
N PRO A 211 -8.78 12.45 -10.05
CA PRO A 211 -9.38 12.87 -8.79
C PRO A 211 -10.46 13.93 -9.03
N SER A 212 -11.60 13.84 -8.34
CA SER A 212 -12.65 14.85 -8.46
C SER A 212 -12.36 16.10 -7.63
N ASP A 213 -12.50 17.27 -8.28
CA ASP A 213 -12.54 18.59 -7.65
C ASP A 213 -13.97 19.07 -7.34
N ASP A 214 -15.00 18.22 -7.53
CA ASP A 214 -16.38 18.55 -7.20
C ASP A 214 -16.52 18.82 -5.69
N SER A 215 -17.43 19.71 -5.29
CA SER A 215 -17.89 19.76 -3.90
C SER A 215 -18.56 18.43 -3.50
N PHE A 216 -18.37 17.97 -2.26
CA PHE A 216 -19.19 16.89 -1.67
C PHE A 216 -20.68 17.18 -1.85
N LYS A 217 -21.49 16.20 -2.25
CA LYS A 217 -22.94 16.35 -2.50
C LYS A 217 -23.76 15.44 -1.58
N VAL A 218 -24.96 15.87 -1.25
CA VAL A 218 -25.98 15.08 -0.56
C VAL A 218 -27.23 15.12 -1.43
N TRP A 219 -27.85 13.96 -1.65
CA TRP A 219 -29.03 13.83 -2.49
C TRP A 219 -30.28 13.71 -1.63
N ASP A 220 -31.23 14.62 -1.85
CA ASP A 220 -32.59 14.55 -1.28
C ASP A 220 -33.40 13.60 -2.16
N THR A 221 -33.59 12.36 -1.70
CA THR A 221 -34.31 11.31 -2.43
C THR A 221 -35.73 11.19 -1.91
N ARG A 222 -36.58 10.41 -2.58
CA ARG A 222 -37.94 10.09 -2.11
C ARG A 222 -38.03 9.62 -0.65
N TYR A 223 -36.99 8.97 -0.14
CA TYR A 223 -37.00 8.32 1.19
C TYR A 223 -36.18 9.04 2.27
N GLY A 224 -35.23 9.88 1.88
CA GLY A 224 -34.38 10.62 2.81
C GLY A 224 -33.09 11.13 2.16
N LYS A 225 -32.22 11.77 2.97
CA LYS A 225 -30.98 12.38 2.47
C LYS A 225 -29.81 11.41 2.54
N ILE A 226 -29.23 11.07 1.40
CA ILE A 226 -28.09 10.15 1.32
C ILE A 226 -26.80 10.87 0.93
N GLY A 227 -25.69 10.50 1.57
CA GLY A 227 -24.34 10.82 1.14
C GLY A 227 -23.71 9.58 0.50
N VAL A 228 -23.10 9.75 -0.68
CA VAL A 228 -22.46 8.68 -1.45
C VAL A 228 -21.01 9.08 -1.73
N ALA A 229 -20.07 8.18 -1.45
CA ALA A 229 -18.64 8.34 -1.77
C ALA A 229 -18.03 6.96 -2.06
N ILE A 230 -16.99 6.89 -2.90
CA ILE A 230 -16.69 5.66 -3.66
C ILE A 230 -15.36 5.04 -3.23
N GLY A 231 -15.34 3.72 -3.03
CA GLY A 231 -14.13 2.94 -2.75
C GLY A 231 -13.25 3.60 -1.69
N SER A 232 -12.02 3.95 -2.06
CA SER A 232 -11.03 4.55 -1.16
C SER A 232 -11.46 5.84 -0.44
N ASP A 233 -12.49 6.57 -0.89
CA ASP A 233 -13.07 7.68 -0.10
C ASP A 233 -13.50 7.24 1.31
N GLN A 234 -13.85 5.96 1.49
CA GLN A 234 -14.29 5.40 2.77
C GLN A 234 -13.20 5.33 3.85
N TRP A 235 -11.93 5.56 3.51
CA TRP A 235 -10.84 5.62 4.49
C TRP A 235 -10.72 6.99 5.20
N TYR A 236 -11.40 8.02 4.69
CA TYR A 236 -11.17 9.42 5.08
C TYR A 236 -12.34 9.98 5.91
N PRO A 237 -12.16 10.20 7.24
CA PRO A 237 -13.19 10.77 8.12
C PRO A 237 -13.71 12.14 7.66
N GLU A 238 -12.90 12.90 6.92
CA GLU A 238 -13.24 14.18 6.30
C GLU A 238 -14.41 14.06 5.33
N VAL A 239 -14.47 12.97 4.54
CA VAL A 239 -15.54 12.71 3.57
C VAL A 239 -16.85 12.45 4.31
N ALA A 240 -16.83 11.49 5.24
CA ALA A 240 -17.99 11.16 6.08
C ALA A 240 -18.53 12.39 6.80
N ARG A 241 -17.64 13.19 7.42
CA ARG A 241 -18.04 14.40 8.13
C ARG A 241 -18.64 15.45 7.19
N SER A 242 -18.06 15.63 6.01
CA SER A 242 -18.50 16.68 5.06
C SER A 242 -19.87 16.38 4.47
N LEU A 243 -20.19 15.11 4.25
CA LEU A 243 -21.52 14.65 3.83
C LEU A 243 -22.55 14.87 4.96
N VAL A 244 -22.25 14.48 6.20
CA VAL A 244 -23.20 14.61 7.33
C VAL A 244 -23.42 16.07 7.74
N VAL A 245 -22.40 16.92 7.66
CA VAL A 245 -22.55 18.37 7.92
C VAL A 245 -23.43 19.05 6.86
N GLN A 246 -23.51 18.50 5.65
CA GLN A 246 -24.47 18.93 4.62
C GLN A 246 -25.87 18.31 4.77
N GLY A 247 -26.07 17.47 5.78
CA GLY A 247 -27.39 16.90 6.11
C GLY A 247 -27.63 15.49 5.60
N ALA A 248 -26.59 14.74 5.22
CA ALA A 248 -26.73 13.30 4.97
C ALA A 248 -27.22 12.57 6.24
N GLU A 249 -28.21 11.70 6.07
CA GLU A 249 -28.81 10.88 7.12
C GLU A 249 -28.27 9.44 7.10
N LEU A 250 -27.73 9.01 5.96
CA LEU A 250 -26.95 7.80 5.74
C LEU A 250 -25.67 8.12 4.98
N LEU A 251 -24.66 7.26 5.12
CA LEU A 251 -23.48 7.20 4.26
C LEU A 251 -23.44 5.87 3.51
N LEU A 252 -23.25 5.93 2.20
CA LEU A 252 -23.22 4.78 1.30
C LEU A 252 -21.86 4.69 0.60
N TYR A 253 -21.19 3.54 0.72
CA TYR A 253 -19.90 3.26 0.11
C TYR A 253 -19.95 2.02 -0.79
N PRO A 254 -20.09 2.18 -2.13
CA PRO A 254 -19.78 1.12 -3.07
C PRO A 254 -18.26 0.89 -3.06
N SER A 255 -17.83 -0.37 -2.94
CA SER A 255 -16.41 -0.75 -2.78
C SER A 255 -16.00 -1.95 -3.63
N ALA A 256 -14.73 -1.99 -4.01
CA ALA A 256 -14.02 -3.16 -4.50
C ALA A 256 -12.71 -3.31 -3.70
N MET A 257 -12.80 -3.89 -2.50
CA MET A 257 -11.71 -4.01 -1.53
C MET A 257 -11.35 -5.49 -1.29
N GLY A 258 -10.07 -5.80 -1.45
CA GLY A 258 -9.48 -7.14 -1.38
C GLY A 258 -8.04 -7.15 -0.86
N SER A 259 -7.35 -8.27 -1.13
CA SER A 259 -5.95 -8.54 -0.76
C SER A 259 -4.98 -7.42 -1.12
N ASN A 260 -3.87 -7.36 -0.39
CA ASN A 260 -2.73 -6.47 -0.63
C ASN A 260 -1.57 -7.25 -1.26
N GLN A 261 -1.16 -6.90 -2.48
CA GLN A 261 -0.10 -7.63 -3.18
C GLN A 261 1.29 -7.47 -2.54
N TYR A 262 1.52 -6.36 -1.83
CA TYR A 262 2.80 -6.11 -1.15
C TYR A 262 2.94 -6.84 0.20
N ASP A 263 1.83 -7.31 0.78
CA ASP A 263 1.83 -8.09 2.02
C ASP A 263 0.68 -9.11 1.97
N PRO A 264 0.94 -10.33 1.47
CA PRO A 264 -0.06 -11.40 1.39
C PRO A 264 -0.64 -11.82 2.74
N ASN A 265 0.04 -11.53 3.86
CA ASN A 265 -0.42 -11.87 5.21
C ASN A 265 -1.31 -10.78 5.82
N PHE A 266 -1.39 -9.59 5.21
CA PHE A 266 -2.21 -8.50 5.71
C PHE A 266 -3.66 -8.61 5.20
N ASP A 267 -4.59 -8.94 6.11
CA ASP A 267 -6.02 -8.87 5.85
C ASP A 267 -6.60 -7.47 6.18
N PRO A 268 -6.92 -6.63 5.18
CA PRO A 268 -7.42 -5.28 5.41
C PRO A 268 -8.85 -5.22 5.95
N ARG A 269 -9.64 -6.32 5.86
CA ARG A 269 -11.08 -6.37 6.18
C ARG A 269 -11.41 -5.66 7.50
N ASP A 270 -10.68 -6.04 8.53
CA ASP A 270 -10.93 -5.67 9.91
C ASP A 270 -10.61 -4.19 10.18
N GLN A 271 -9.56 -3.65 9.56
CA GLN A 271 -9.23 -2.22 9.62
C GLN A 271 -10.26 -1.39 8.84
N TRP A 272 -10.62 -1.86 7.64
CA TRP A 272 -11.59 -1.23 6.73
C TRP A 272 -12.97 -1.09 7.37
N GLN A 273 -13.49 -2.15 8.01
CA GLN A 273 -14.73 -2.08 8.78
C GLN A 273 -14.62 -1.11 9.96
N ARG A 274 -13.56 -1.20 10.79
CA ARG A 274 -13.37 -0.34 11.97
C ARG A 274 -13.33 1.16 11.62
N VAL A 275 -12.71 1.55 10.51
CA VAL A 275 -12.69 2.96 10.07
C VAL A 275 -14.10 3.47 9.77
N MET A 276 -14.91 2.69 9.05
CA MET A 276 -16.30 3.04 8.75
C MET A 276 -17.24 2.98 9.96
N GLN A 277 -17.02 2.06 10.90
CA GLN A 277 -17.69 2.11 12.21
C GLN A 277 -17.38 3.42 12.94
N GLY A 278 -16.14 3.91 12.84
CA GLY A 278 -15.72 5.24 13.34
C GLY A 278 -16.44 6.40 12.65
N HIS A 279 -16.66 6.33 11.33
CA HIS A 279 -17.46 7.32 10.60
C HIS A 279 -18.89 7.38 11.11
N ALA A 280 -19.53 6.22 11.26
CA ALA A 280 -20.88 6.08 11.77
C ALA A 280 -21.00 6.63 13.20
N ALA A 281 -20.16 6.15 14.12
CA ALA A 281 -20.17 6.53 15.53
C ALA A 281 -19.88 8.03 15.74
N SER A 282 -18.88 8.57 15.05
CA SER A 282 -18.50 9.97 15.20
C SER A 282 -19.49 10.94 14.56
N SER A 283 -20.22 10.50 13.52
CA SER A 283 -21.16 11.35 12.78
C SER A 283 -22.63 11.12 13.18
N MET A 284 -22.91 10.05 13.92
CA MET A 284 -24.23 9.62 14.36
C MET A 284 -25.22 9.42 13.21
N VAL A 285 -24.76 8.68 12.20
CA VAL A 285 -25.52 8.21 11.04
C VAL A 285 -25.12 6.76 10.73
N PRO A 286 -26.01 5.92 10.18
CA PRO A 286 -25.65 4.61 9.65
C PRO A 286 -24.67 4.71 8.47
N VAL A 287 -23.82 3.69 8.36
CA VAL A 287 -22.98 3.42 7.18
C VAL A 287 -23.45 2.12 6.52
N ILE A 288 -23.67 2.17 5.21
CA ILE A 288 -24.02 1.04 4.34
C ILE A 288 -22.84 0.84 3.39
N CYS A 289 -22.26 -0.36 3.34
CA CYS A 289 -21.13 -0.67 2.48
C CYS A 289 -21.36 -1.97 1.70
N SER A 290 -21.18 -1.89 0.38
CA SER A 290 -21.33 -3.03 -0.54
C SER A 290 -20.01 -3.30 -1.23
N ASN A 291 -19.47 -4.50 -1.03
CA ASN A 291 -18.16 -4.90 -1.47
C ASN A 291 -18.20 -6.20 -2.29
N ARG A 292 -17.23 -6.34 -3.19
CA ARG A 292 -17.05 -7.48 -4.09
C ARG A 292 -16.60 -8.75 -3.36
N VAL A 293 -16.91 -9.92 -3.93
CA VAL A 293 -16.39 -11.24 -3.53
C VAL A 293 -15.72 -11.96 -4.69
N GLY A 294 -14.96 -13.00 -4.38
CA GLY A 294 -14.24 -13.84 -5.35
C GLY A 294 -12.81 -13.36 -5.60
N SER A 295 -12.11 -14.08 -6.49
CA SER A 295 -10.77 -13.75 -6.93
C SER A 295 -10.78 -13.41 -8.41
N GLU A 296 -10.06 -12.35 -8.78
CA GLU A 296 -9.88 -11.93 -10.17
C GLU A 296 -8.38 -11.84 -10.46
N VAL A 297 -7.96 -12.33 -11.63
CA VAL A 297 -6.55 -12.47 -12.01
C VAL A 297 -6.31 -11.83 -13.37
N VAL A 298 -5.28 -10.99 -13.48
CA VAL A 298 -4.80 -10.42 -14.75
C VAL A 298 -3.27 -10.45 -14.73
N ASP A 299 -2.63 -10.96 -15.78
CA ASP A 299 -1.17 -11.05 -15.93
C ASP A 299 -0.42 -11.58 -14.69
N GLY A 300 -0.98 -12.60 -14.04
CA GLY A 300 -0.43 -13.21 -12.82
C GLY A 300 -0.70 -12.44 -11.52
N ILE A 301 -1.29 -11.24 -11.57
CA ILE A 301 -1.70 -10.47 -10.40
C ILE A 301 -3.11 -10.91 -9.98
N GLN A 302 -3.23 -11.59 -8.84
CA GLN A 302 -4.51 -12.05 -8.28
C GLN A 302 -5.01 -11.14 -7.15
N VAL A 303 -6.14 -10.45 -7.35
CA VAL A 303 -6.86 -9.77 -6.26
C VAL A 303 -7.99 -10.66 -5.75
N THR A 304 -7.95 -11.01 -4.46
CA THR A 304 -9.03 -11.71 -3.77
C THR A 304 -9.82 -10.70 -2.95
N PHE A 305 -11.07 -10.44 -3.34
CA PHE A 305 -11.94 -9.48 -2.65
C PHE A 305 -12.46 -10.05 -1.32
N VAL A 306 -12.51 -9.22 -0.27
CA VAL A 306 -12.79 -9.72 1.09
C VAL A 306 -14.27 -9.94 1.40
N GLY A 307 -15.18 -9.62 0.45
CA GLY A 307 -16.62 -9.56 0.72
C GLY A 307 -16.91 -8.69 1.92
N SER A 308 -17.54 -9.29 2.92
CA SER A 308 -17.76 -8.69 4.23
C SER A 308 -18.53 -7.36 4.18
N SER A 309 -19.39 -7.20 3.17
CA SER A 309 -20.37 -6.11 3.05
C SER A 309 -21.18 -5.99 4.33
N PHE A 310 -21.60 -4.78 4.71
CA PHE A 310 -22.18 -4.56 6.04
C PHE A 310 -23.08 -3.33 6.13
N ILE A 311 -23.86 -3.31 7.20
CA ILE A 311 -24.71 -2.18 7.61
C ILE A 311 -24.45 -1.91 9.10
N THR A 312 -24.08 -0.67 9.43
CA THR A 312 -23.95 -0.22 10.83
C THR A 312 -25.22 0.43 11.34
N GLY A 313 -25.36 0.51 12.66
CA GLY A 313 -26.22 1.52 13.29
C GLY A 313 -25.50 2.87 13.42
N GLN A 314 -26.21 3.85 13.98
CA GLN A 314 -25.71 5.21 14.18
C GLN A 314 -24.62 5.34 15.27
N THR A 315 -24.32 4.29 16.03
CA THR A 315 -23.21 4.28 17.02
C THR A 315 -22.03 3.42 16.58
N GLY A 316 -21.99 3.01 15.31
CA GLY A 316 -20.91 2.17 14.76
C GLY A 316 -21.02 0.68 15.11
N GLU A 317 -22.10 0.26 15.75
CA GLU A 317 -22.43 -1.14 15.94
C GLU A 317 -22.72 -1.82 14.58
N MET A 318 -22.18 -3.03 14.36
CA MET A 318 -22.45 -3.79 13.14
C MET A 318 -23.80 -4.50 13.28
N LEU A 319 -24.81 -4.08 12.51
CA LEU A 319 -26.16 -4.65 12.56
C LEU A 319 -26.33 -5.83 11.60
N LYS A 320 -25.68 -5.75 10.44
CA LYS A 320 -25.56 -6.84 9.45
C LYS A 320 -24.14 -6.89 8.94
N ILE A 321 -23.62 -8.09 8.74
CA ILE A 321 -22.35 -8.35 8.05
C ILE A 321 -22.56 -9.59 7.18
N ALA A 322 -22.09 -9.55 5.94
CA ALA A 322 -21.97 -10.72 5.07
C ALA A 322 -20.69 -11.51 5.43
N ASP A 323 -20.60 -12.75 4.96
CA ASP A 323 -19.34 -13.49 4.96
C ASP A 323 -18.40 -12.98 3.83
N ARG A 324 -17.29 -13.69 3.59
CA ARG A 324 -16.25 -13.30 2.64
C ARG A 324 -16.46 -13.80 1.21
N GLU A 325 -17.43 -14.68 0.97
CA GLU A 325 -17.47 -15.55 -0.21
C GLU A 325 -18.85 -15.58 -0.87
N SER A 326 -19.91 -15.68 -0.06
CA SER A 326 -21.29 -15.77 -0.52
C SER A 326 -21.77 -14.47 -1.17
N GLU A 327 -22.51 -14.63 -2.27
CA GLU A 327 -23.30 -13.56 -2.85
C GLU A 327 -24.59 -13.37 -2.06
N GLY A 328 -25.10 -12.14 -1.98
CA GLY A 328 -26.36 -11.92 -1.26
C GLY A 328 -26.74 -10.47 -1.02
N VAL A 329 -27.76 -10.33 -0.17
CA VAL A 329 -28.41 -9.06 0.19
C VAL A 329 -28.61 -9.00 1.69
N LEU A 330 -28.04 -7.97 2.32
CA LEU A 330 -28.31 -7.55 3.68
C LEU A 330 -29.40 -6.47 3.66
N VAL A 331 -30.36 -6.52 4.60
CA VAL A 331 -31.44 -5.55 4.71
C VAL A 331 -31.59 -5.12 6.17
N GLU A 332 -31.78 -3.82 6.42
CA GLU A 332 -32.04 -3.27 7.76
C GLU A 332 -32.93 -2.02 7.69
N SER A 333 -33.66 -1.71 8.76
CA SER A 333 -34.58 -0.57 8.82
C SER A 333 -34.24 0.42 9.93
N PHE A 334 -34.34 1.71 9.62
CA PHE A 334 -33.98 2.80 10.53
C PHE A 334 -35.12 3.78 10.75
N ASP A 335 -35.33 4.20 12.00
CA ASP A 335 -36.18 5.35 12.32
C ASP A 335 -35.32 6.63 12.30
N LEU A 336 -35.47 7.39 11.22
CA LEU A 336 -34.65 8.56 10.95
C LEU A 336 -34.96 9.73 11.90
N GLU A 337 -36.19 9.84 12.41
CA GLU A 337 -36.54 10.88 13.39
C GLU A 337 -35.94 10.55 14.76
N LYS A 338 -36.01 9.29 15.21
CA LYS A 338 -35.30 8.86 16.43
C LYS A 338 -33.79 9.06 16.31
N PHE A 339 -33.21 8.83 15.12
CA PHE A 339 -31.79 9.05 14.87
C PHE A 339 -31.43 10.55 14.82
N HIS A 340 -32.26 11.38 14.19
CA HIS A 340 -32.12 12.83 14.18
C HIS A 340 -32.14 13.41 15.60
N VAL A 341 -33.14 13.05 16.40
CA VAL A 341 -33.26 13.51 17.80
C VAL A 341 -32.06 13.08 18.63
N ARG A 342 -31.59 11.82 18.50
CA ARG A 342 -30.42 11.33 19.25
C ARG A 342 -29.12 12.05 18.85
N ARG A 343 -28.90 12.26 17.55
CA ARG A 343 -27.76 13.04 17.02
C ARG A 343 -27.78 14.49 17.51
N ALA A 344 -28.95 15.12 17.53
CA ALA A 344 -29.14 16.47 18.05
C ALA A 344 -28.90 16.55 19.56
N SER A 345 -29.44 15.61 20.36
CA SER A 345 -29.28 15.60 21.82
C SER A 345 -27.85 15.37 22.28
N TRP A 346 -27.08 14.58 21.52
CA TRP A 346 -25.70 14.22 21.85
C TRP A 346 -24.69 15.33 21.47
N GLY A 347 -25.03 16.21 20.53
CA GLY A 347 -24.33 17.49 20.33
C GLY A 347 -23.03 17.45 19.50
N LEU A 348 -22.54 16.28 19.05
CA LEU A 348 -21.26 16.17 18.31
C LEU A 348 -21.15 17.07 17.06
N ILE A 349 -22.26 17.43 16.40
CA ILE A 349 -22.26 18.37 15.27
C ILE A 349 -22.22 19.83 15.75
N ARG A 350 -22.92 20.15 16.85
CA ARG A 350 -23.00 21.48 17.48
C ARG A 350 -21.66 21.89 18.09
N ASP A 351 -20.97 20.97 18.75
CA ASP A 351 -19.78 21.25 19.55
C ASP A 351 -18.47 21.24 18.71
N ARG A 352 -18.59 21.11 17.39
CA ARG A 352 -17.47 21.23 16.44
C ARG A 352 -16.81 22.60 16.55
N ARG A 353 -15.51 22.63 16.24
CA ARG A 353 -14.68 23.86 16.24
C ARG A 353 -14.06 24.14 14.86
N PRO A 354 -14.85 24.45 13.81
CA PRO A 354 -14.33 24.69 12.46
C PRO A 354 -13.20 25.71 12.39
N ASN A 355 -13.23 26.74 13.25
CA ASN A 355 -12.19 27.75 13.36
C ASN A 355 -10.82 27.23 13.83
N LEU A 356 -10.75 25.99 14.34
CA LEU A 356 -9.52 25.31 14.76
C LEU A 356 -9.08 24.23 13.76
N TYR A 357 -9.90 23.88 12.76
CA TYR A 357 -9.66 22.75 11.86
C TYR A 357 -8.78 23.11 10.65
N GLY A 358 -8.09 24.26 10.65
CA GLY A 358 -7.23 24.69 9.55
C GLY A 358 -6.15 23.68 9.15
N ALA A 359 -5.62 22.91 10.12
CA ALA A 359 -4.66 21.84 9.84
C ALA A 359 -5.20 20.73 8.91
N LEU A 360 -6.52 20.49 8.88
CA LEU A 360 -7.14 19.53 7.96
C LEU A 360 -7.18 20.01 6.51
N MET A 361 -6.93 21.31 6.27
CA MET A 361 -6.86 21.91 4.94
C MET A 361 -5.46 21.82 4.31
N THR A 362 -4.47 21.24 5.00
CA THR A 362 -3.11 21.06 4.48
C THR A 362 -2.68 19.60 4.59
N ARG A 363 -1.80 19.16 3.67
CA ARG A 363 -1.27 17.78 3.65
C ARG A 363 -0.13 17.55 4.64
N ASP A 364 0.38 18.62 5.24
CA ASP A 364 1.57 18.63 6.10
C ASP A 364 1.31 19.25 7.48
N GLY A 365 0.11 19.72 7.79
CA GLY A 365 -0.19 20.45 9.02
C GLY A 365 0.49 21.81 9.18
N SER A 366 1.14 22.37 8.15
CA SER A 366 1.80 23.69 8.22
C SER A 366 1.08 24.75 7.37
N HIS A 367 0.92 25.96 7.92
CA HIS A 367 0.38 27.17 7.28
C HIS A 367 -1.07 27.12 6.72
N CYS A 368 -2.00 27.72 7.44
CA CYS A 368 -3.18 28.38 6.84
C CYS A 368 -3.11 29.89 7.09
N HIS A 369 -2.60 30.65 6.12
CA HIS A 369 -2.91 32.08 6.06
C HIS A 369 -4.36 32.23 5.58
N PHE A 370 -5.26 32.56 6.50
CA PHE A 370 -6.62 33.00 6.18
C PHE A 370 -6.54 34.32 5.40
N SER A 371 -6.48 34.22 4.08
CA SER A 371 -6.68 35.36 3.18
C SER A 371 -8.16 35.71 3.16
N PHE A 372 -8.56 36.67 3.99
CA PHE A 372 -9.81 37.39 3.75
C PHE A 372 -9.67 38.13 2.42
N ALA A 373 -10.46 37.74 1.42
CA ALA A 373 -10.41 38.31 0.09
C ALA A 373 -10.84 39.79 0.11
N LEU A 374 -9.87 40.71 0.17
CA LEU A 374 -10.10 42.11 -0.13
C LEU A 374 -10.02 42.31 -1.65
N THR A 375 -11.14 42.73 -2.25
CA THR A 375 -11.22 42.93 -3.70
C THR A 375 -10.43 44.18 -4.09
N MET A 376 -9.37 44.03 -4.90
CA MET A 376 -8.74 45.13 -5.63
C MET A 376 -8.38 44.68 -7.05
N SER A 377 -9.03 45.30 -8.03
CA SER A 377 -8.76 45.10 -9.45
C SER A 377 -7.69 46.07 -9.96
N THR A 378 -6.77 45.61 -10.80
CA THR A 378 -6.07 46.48 -11.75
C THR A 378 -5.91 45.79 -13.10
N GLN A 379 -6.46 46.41 -14.14
CA GLN A 379 -6.25 46.03 -15.54
C GLN A 379 -4.92 46.61 -16.03
N VAL A 380 -4.24 45.91 -16.95
CA VAL A 380 -3.45 46.56 -18.01
C VAL A 380 -3.75 45.87 -19.34
N LYS A 381 -3.95 46.67 -20.40
CA LYS A 381 -4.37 46.20 -21.74
C LYS A 381 -3.22 46.12 -22.74
N THR A 382 -3.30 45.07 -23.54
CA THR A 382 -2.78 44.79 -24.90
C THR A 382 -2.41 45.94 -25.85
N ALA A 383 -1.38 45.70 -26.70
CA ALA A 383 -1.31 45.97 -28.16
C ALA A 383 0.09 45.51 -28.71
N SER A 384 0.38 45.10 -29.95
CA SER A 384 -0.26 44.30 -31.01
C SER A 384 0.60 44.35 -32.30
N ARG A 385 1.13 43.20 -32.79
CA ARG A 385 1.31 42.73 -34.22
C ARG A 385 2.04 43.59 -35.28
N PRO A 386 2.38 43.07 -36.51
CA PRO A 386 2.25 41.72 -37.15
C PRO A 386 3.64 41.07 -37.50
N GLY A 387 3.84 40.02 -38.32
CA GLY A 387 3.00 38.95 -38.95
C GLY A 387 3.55 38.40 -40.31
N ILE A 388 3.09 37.22 -40.76
CA ILE A 388 3.34 36.50 -42.07
C ILE A 388 4.74 35.83 -42.23
N GLY A 389 4.93 34.57 -42.68
CA GLY A 389 4.02 33.45 -42.98
C GLY A 389 4.68 32.21 -43.67
N ARG A 390 3.95 31.08 -43.75
CA ARG A 390 4.12 29.81 -44.55
C ARG A 390 5.17 28.72 -44.19
N ARG A 391 4.61 27.56 -43.77
CA ARG A 391 4.83 26.13 -44.15
C ARG A 391 6.26 25.54 -44.32
N GLY A 392 6.48 24.41 -43.64
CA GLY A 392 7.46 23.36 -44.02
C GLY A 392 7.69 22.36 -42.87
N ASN A 393 7.54 21.05 -43.12
CA ASN A 393 7.71 20.02 -42.09
C ASN A 393 9.17 19.93 -41.60
N ALA A 394 9.37 19.72 -40.29
CA ALA A 394 10.66 19.35 -39.72
C ALA A 394 10.48 18.18 -38.73
N LEU A 395 11.12 17.05 -39.03
CA LEU A 395 11.24 15.91 -38.12
C LEU A 395 12.02 16.33 -36.86
N SER A 396 11.50 16.05 -35.67
CA SER A 396 12.13 16.47 -34.42
C SER A 396 13.36 15.65 -34.05
N ALA A 397 14.27 16.27 -33.30
CA ALA A 397 15.52 15.68 -32.83
C ALA A 397 15.39 14.51 -31.80
N SER A 398 14.21 13.91 -31.67
CA SER A 398 13.97 12.71 -30.85
C SER A 398 14.55 11.45 -31.50
N ARG A 399 14.24 11.20 -32.78
CA ARG A 399 14.68 10.00 -33.52
C ARG A 399 16.20 9.86 -33.68
N LEU A 400 16.94 10.97 -33.60
CA LEU A 400 18.41 10.94 -33.62
C LEU A 400 19.01 10.57 -32.25
N ARG A 401 18.26 10.75 -31.14
CA ARG A 401 18.67 10.34 -29.79
C ARG A 401 18.32 8.88 -29.52
N GLU A 402 17.20 8.38 -30.05
CA GLU A 402 16.87 6.94 -30.02
C GLU A 402 17.97 6.08 -30.65
N LYS A 403 18.47 6.46 -31.85
CA LYS A 403 19.60 5.76 -32.50
C LYS A 403 20.95 5.85 -31.77
N LEU A 404 21.10 6.75 -30.78
CA LEU A 404 22.30 6.81 -29.91
C LEU A 404 22.10 6.06 -28.58
N ALA A 405 20.85 5.92 -28.11
CA ALA A 405 20.50 5.11 -26.96
C ALA A 405 20.54 3.61 -27.29
N ALA A 406 20.09 3.22 -28.48
CA ALA A 406 20.05 1.82 -28.95
C ALA A 406 21.43 1.16 -29.19
N ARG A 407 22.54 1.85 -28.90
CA ARG A 407 23.91 1.37 -29.17
C ARG A 407 24.76 1.12 -27.92
N ASN A 408 24.19 1.21 -26.71
CA ASN A 408 24.94 1.05 -25.46
C ASN A 408 24.22 0.12 -24.48
N GLY A 409 24.53 -1.18 -24.58
CA GLY A 409 24.19 -2.20 -23.58
C GLY A 409 24.92 -2.00 -22.24
N PRO A 410 24.62 -2.84 -21.24
CA PRO A 410 24.91 -2.51 -19.84
C PRO A 410 26.36 -2.79 -19.43
N ARG A 411 27.17 -1.72 -19.33
CA ARG A 411 28.20 -1.42 -18.29
C ARG A 411 29.27 -0.43 -18.76
N HIS A 412 28.86 0.77 -19.19
CA HIS A 412 29.81 1.85 -19.47
C HIS A 412 29.77 2.97 -18.43
N SER A 413 30.96 3.49 -18.10
CA SER A 413 31.12 4.62 -17.17
C SER A 413 30.91 5.94 -17.89
N VAL A 414 29.87 6.68 -17.53
CA VAL A 414 29.59 7.99 -18.14
C VAL A 414 30.21 9.11 -17.31
N TYR A 415 31.07 9.90 -17.95
CA TYR A 415 31.73 11.08 -17.41
C TYR A 415 30.99 12.34 -17.84
N TRP A 416 30.58 13.16 -16.88
CA TRP A 416 29.90 14.43 -17.15
C TRP A 416 30.90 15.57 -17.12
N VAL A 417 30.89 16.49 -18.08
CA VAL A 417 31.86 17.59 -18.17
C VAL A 417 31.21 18.94 -18.47
N GLN A 418 31.83 20.02 -17.96
CA GLN A 418 31.47 21.40 -18.25
C GLN A 418 32.71 22.20 -18.72
N PRO A 419 32.61 23.06 -19.75
CA PRO A 419 33.71 23.95 -20.14
C PRO A 419 34.06 24.94 -19.01
N LYS A 420 35.35 25.22 -18.85
CA LYS A 420 35.88 26.13 -17.83
C LYS A 420 35.32 27.54 -18.02
N LYS A 421 34.87 28.18 -16.93
CA LYS A 421 34.15 29.46 -16.98
C LYS A 421 35.12 30.61 -17.32
N GLY A 422 35.07 31.13 -18.56
CA GLY A 422 35.82 32.33 -18.96
C GLY A 422 36.64 32.21 -20.25
N GLU A 423 36.07 31.75 -21.36
CA GLU A 423 36.47 32.14 -22.72
C GLU A 423 35.26 31.99 -23.68
N VAL A 424 35.39 32.45 -24.93
CA VAL A 424 34.31 33.01 -25.78
C VAL A 424 33.36 31.98 -26.45
N GLN A 425 32.17 32.46 -26.86
CA GLN A 425 31.10 31.80 -27.62
C GLN A 425 31.49 30.58 -28.48
N LEU A 426 30.69 29.51 -28.36
CA LEU A 426 30.64 28.42 -29.34
C LEU A 426 30.17 28.96 -30.71
N PRO A 427 30.84 28.62 -31.82
CA PRO A 427 30.39 29.00 -33.16
C PRO A 427 29.11 28.23 -33.54
N SER A 428 28.28 28.84 -34.39
CA SER A 428 27.09 28.15 -34.92
C SER A 428 27.49 27.01 -35.86
N TYR A 429 26.60 26.03 -35.99
CA TYR A 429 26.81 24.77 -36.72
C TYR A 429 27.33 24.95 -38.16
N ALA A 430 27.03 26.08 -38.82
CA ALA A 430 27.48 26.39 -40.18
C ALA A 430 29.00 26.37 -40.36
N ASN A 431 29.78 26.76 -39.34
CA ASN A 431 31.23 26.95 -39.46
C ASN A 431 32.03 25.66 -39.23
N VAL A 432 31.38 24.55 -38.82
CA VAL A 432 32.07 23.26 -38.58
C VAL A 432 32.50 22.59 -39.89
N MET A 433 31.74 22.80 -40.97
CA MET A 433 32.06 22.26 -42.30
C MET A 433 33.21 23.01 -43.00
N GLU A 434 33.49 24.27 -42.65
CA GLU A 434 34.69 24.98 -43.14
C GLU A 434 35.94 24.62 -42.32
N ALA A 435 35.78 24.28 -41.03
CA ALA A 435 36.89 23.96 -40.15
C ALA A 435 37.64 22.66 -40.50
N THR A 436 37.01 21.75 -41.26
CA THR A 436 37.64 20.48 -41.69
C THR A 436 38.81 20.67 -42.65
N ASN A 437 38.94 21.85 -43.28
CA ASN A 437 40.05 22.20 -44.18
C ASN A 437 41.15 23.07 -43.54
N MET A 438 41.16 23.27 -42.21
CA MET A 438 42.26 23.96 -41.50
C MET A 438 42.86 23.09 -40.39
N ALA A 439 43.53 22.01 -40.79
CA ALA A 439 44.36 21.18 -39.92
C ALA A 439 45.70 21.86 -39.56
N ALA A 440 45.66 23.01 -38.86
CA ALA A 440 46.79 23.56 -38.12
C ALA A 440 46.34 24.61 -37.09
N SER A 441 46.79 24.46 -35.83
CA SER A 441 46.59 25.42 -34.72
C SER A 441 45.17 25.52 -34.13
N ALA A 442 44.75 24.48 -33.41
CA ALA A 442 43.61 24.54 -32.48
C ALA A 442 44.09 24.63 -31.02
N LYS A 443 43.65 25.66 -30.29
CA LYS A 443 43.93 25.82 -28.85
C LYS A 443 43.35 24.66 -28.04
N LYS A 444 44.07 24.23 -27.00
CA LYS A 444 43.63 23.23 -26.01
C LYS A 444 42.40 23.73 -25.24
N ILE A 445 41.26 23.04 -25.40
CA ILE A 445 40.03 23.31 -24.64
C ILE A 445 40.06 22.49 -23.33
N GLU A 446 39.82 23.14 -22.18
CA GLU A 446 39.82 22.48 -20.88
C GLU A 446 38.40 22.25 -20.32
N TYR A 447 38.13 21.02 -19.90
CA TYR A 447 36.87 20.56 -19.32
C TYR A 447 37.00 20.30 -17.82
N THR A 448 35.93 20.57 -17.07
CA THR A 448 35.80 20.23 -15.64
C THR A 448 34.84 19.06 -15.47
N LEU A 449 35.26 17.99 -14.80
CA LEU A 449 34.43 16.83 -14.52
C LEU A 449 33.35 17.16 -13.46
N LEU A 450 32.10 16.81 -13.74
CA LEU A 450 30.91 16.96 -12.86
C LEU A 450 30.60 15.67 -12.07
N GLY A 451 31.02 14.51 -12.58
CA GLY A 451 30.90 13.22 -11.91
C GLY A 451 31.08 12.02 -12.85
N LYS A 452 31.19 10.83 -12.27
CA LYS A 452 31.28 9.52 -12.94
C LYS A 452 30.16 8.61 -12.42
N TYR A 453 29.29 8.13 -13.29
CA TYR A 453 28.31 7.08 -12.97
C TYR A 453 28.75 5.74 -13.56
N THR A 454 28.56 4.67 -12.79
CA THR A 454 28.75 3.28 -13.21
C THR A 454 27.64 2.44 -12.58
N GLY A 455 26.74 1.89 -13.39
CA GLY A 455 25.56 1.17 -12.94
C GLY A 455 24.59 0.95 -14.10
N ASP A 456 23.40 0.47 -13.79
CA ASP A 456 22.39 0.17 -14.81
C ASP A 456 21.76 1.45 -15.38
N TRP A 457 21.21 1.32 -16.59
CA TRP A 457 20.60 2.40 -17.35
C TRP A 457 19.30 1.91 -17.98
N LYS A 458 18.30 2.79 -18.04
CA LYS A 458 17.06 2.58 -18.79
C LYS A 458 16.67 3.90 -19.46
N ASP A 459 16.37 3.87 -20.76
CA ASP A 459 15.97 5.04 -21.56
C ASP A 459 16.94 6.25 -21.47
N GLY A 460 18.25 5.97 -21.36
CA GLY A 460 19.28 7.01 -21.19
C GLY A 460 19.32 7.65 -19.80
N GLN A 461 18.67 7.04 -18.81
CA GLN A 461 18.57 7.50 -17.42
C GLN A 461 19.15 6.47 -16.46
N LYS A 462 19.73 6.91 -15.34
CA LYS A 462 20.19 5.98 -14.29
C LYS A 462 18.98 5.21 -13.75
N HIS A 463 19.11 3.90 -13.70
CA HIS A 463 18.10 2.95 -13.25
C HIS A 463 18.80 1.79 -12.54
N GLY A 464 18.04 0.84 -11.97
CA GLY A 464 18.61 -0.36 -11.35
C GLY A 464 19.62 -0.04 -10.24
N TYR A 465 20.71 -0.81 -10.13
CA TYR A 465 21.76 -0.57 -9.15
C TYR A 465 22.91 0.24 -9.75
N GLY A 466 23.45 1.22 -9.01
CA GLY A 466 24.53 2.04 -9.53
C GLY A 466 25.31 2.87 -8.52
N ALA A 467 26.57 3.11 -8.85
CA ALA A 467 27.49 3.99 -8.14
C ALA A 467 27.65 5.33 -8.87
N LEU A 468 27.51 6.44 -8.14
CA LEU A 468 27.81 7.79 -8.61
C LEU A 468 28.90 8.41 -7.75
N LEU A 469 30.05 8.70 -8.36
CA LEU A 469 31.07 9.58 -7.80
C LEU A 469 30.82 11.00 -8.29
N TYR A 470 30.55 11.92 -7.36
CA TYR A 470 30.32 13.33 -7.65
C TYR A 470 31.65 14.10 -7.80
N ALA A 471 31.66 15.24 -8.50
CA ALA A 471 32.86 16.07 -8.66
C ALA A 471 33.47 16.60 -7.35
N ASN A 472 32.68 16.69 -6.29
CA ASN A 472 33.12 17.07 -4.95
C ASN A 472 33.67 15.87 -4.14
N GLY A 473 33.93 14.73 -4.79
CA GLY A 473 34.46 13.52 -4.16
C GLY A 473 33.43 12.65 -3.45
N ASN A 474 32.23 13.15 -3.17
CA ASN A 474 31.17 12.36 -2.53
C ASN A 474 30.79 11.14 -3.40
N LYS A 475 30.27 10.10 -2.76
CA LYS A 475 29.81 8.88 -3.45
C LYS A 475 28.38 8.55 -3.03
N TYR A 476 27.56 8.11 -3.98
CA TYR A 476 26.37 7.29 -3.72
C TYR A 476 26.57 5.91 -4.34
N GLU A 477 26.00 4.88 -3.71
CA GLU A 477 25.89 3.53 -4.25
C GLU A 477 24.60 2.91 -3.72
N GLY A 478 23.77 2.37 -4.60
CA GLY A 478 22.45 1.87 -4.26
C GLY A 478 21.53 1.88 -5.47
N GLU A 479 20.25 1.76 -5.22
CA GLU A 479 19.23 1.75 -6.26
C GLU A 479 18.98 3.16 -6.84
N TRP A 480 18.63 3.19 -8.13
CA TRP A 480 18.31 4.38 -8.91
C TRP A 480 17.01 4.18 -9.69
N GLU A 481 16.20 5.22 -9.77
CA GLU A 481 15.01 5.27 -10.61
C GLU A 481 14.92 6.64 -11.29
N VAL A 482 14.88 6.66 -12.63
CA VAL A 482 14.67 7.88 -13.45
C VAL A 482 15.63 9.01 -13.01
N ASN A 483 16.94 8.69 -12.99
CA ASN A 483 18.04 9.56 -12.56
C ASN A 483 18.10 9.96 -11.07
N LYS A 484 17.19 9.49 -10.21
CA LYS A 484 17.15 9.79 -8.77
C LYS A 484 17.54 8.58 -7.92
N ARG A 485 18.05 8.82 -6.71
CA ARG A 485 18.28 7.77 -5.71
C ARG A 485 16.95 7.25 -5.17
N GLN A 486 16.83 5.92 -5.13
CA GLN A 486 15.63 5.16 -4.77
C GLN A 486 16.05 3.96 -3.90
N GLY A 487 15.08 3.22 -3.36
CA GLY A 487 15.32 1.91 -2.72
C GLY A 487 16.35 1.97 -1.60
N ARG A 488 17.21 0.96 -1.49
CA ARG A 488 18.31 0.93 -0.51
C ARG A 488 19.57 1.53 -1.11
N GLY A 489 20.24 2.37 -0.31
CA GLY A 489 21.47 3.03 -0.75
C GLY A 489 22.31 3.60 0.37
N VAL A 490 23.59 3.74 0.07
CA VAL A 490 24.61 4.27 0.96
C VAL A 490 25.17 5.55 0.34
N TYR A 491 25.36 6.56 1.18
CA TYR A 491 25.93 7.85 0.79
C TYR A 491 27.15 8.15 1.63
N TRP A 492 28.24 8.51 0.97
CA TRP A 492 29.52 8.86 1.55
C TRP A 492 29.89 10.29 1.18
N VAL A 493 30.52 10.99 2.12
CA VAL A 493 31.10 12.32 1.92
C VAL A 493 32.62 12.18 1.86
N GLU A 494 33.28 12.93 0.97
CA GLU A 494 34.74 13.01 0.96
C GLU A 494 35.23 14.01 2.02
N GLU A 495 36.02 13.51 2.96
CA GLU A 495 36.71 14.31 3.99
C GLU A 495 38.19 13.97 3.95
N LYS A 496 39.05 14.97 3.72
CA LYS A 496 40.53 14.80 3.71
C LYS A 496 41.02 13.66 2.79
N LYS A 497 40.41 13.53 1.60
CA LYS A 497 40.66 12.44 0.61
C LYS A 497 40.31 11.03 1.09
N LYS A 498 39.37 10.91 2.04
CA LYS A 498 38.79 9.63 2.49
C LYS A 498 37.27 9.71 2.42
N LEU A 499 36.62 8.63 2.02
CA LEU A 499 35.17 8.52 2.01
C LEU A 499 34.66 8.12 3.40
N ARG A 500 33.93 9.02 4.07
CA ARG A 500 33.19 8.72 5.32
C ARG A 500 31.75 8.39 4.98
N LYS A 501 31.24 7.25 5.46
CA LYS A 501 29.81 6.90 5.35
C LYS A 501 29.00 7.93 6.15
N GLN A 502 28.07 8.61 5.51
CA GLN A 502 27.20 9.61 6.15
C GLN A 502 25.77 9.06 6.34
N TYR A 503 25.27 8.25 5.40
CA TYR A 503 23.97 7.59 5.53
C TYR A 503 24.01 6.19 4.92
N ALA A 504 23.28 5.25 5.52
CA ALA A 504 22.94 3.97 4.92
C ALA A 504 21.49 3.63 5.31
N GLY A 505 20.63 3.37 4.32
CA GLY A 505 19.23 3.12 4.56
C GLY A 505 18.40 3.29 3.29
N GLU A 506 17.11 3.48 3.47
CA GLU A 506 16.17 3.68 2.38
C GLU A 506 16.20 5.13 1.85
N TRP A 507 15.91 5.26 0.55
CA TRP A 507 15.85 6.48 -0.23
C TRP A 507 14.56 6.48 -1.06
N TYR A 508 13.95 7.65 -1.18
CA TYR A 508 12.83 7.87 -2.08
C TYR A 508 12.99 9.21 -2.78
N ASN A 509 13.04 9.22 -4.12
CA ASN A 509 13.18 10.43 -4.94
C ASN A 509 14.30 11.37 -4.43
N ASP A 510 15.53 10.87 -4.25
CA ASP A 510 16.69 11.61 -3.70
C ASP A 510 16.62 12.04 -2.22
N HIS A 511 15.58 11.65 -1.49
CA HIS A 511 15.44 11.94 -0.06
C HIS A 511 15.66 10.68 0.78
N ARG A 512 16.35 10.81 1.92
CA ARG A 512 16.37 9.76 2.96
C ARG A 512 14.94 9.51 3.42
N HIS A 513 14.54 8.25 3.42
CA HIS A 513 13.18 7.78 3.70
C HIS A 513 13.27 6.44 4.46
N GLY A 514 12.15 5.93 4.97
CA GLY A 514 12.07 4.57 5.50
C GLY A 514 13.00 4.33 6.68
N ARG A 515 13.57 3.12 6.82
CA ARG A 515 14.57 2.86 7.88
C ARG A 515 15.97 3.27 7.41
N GLY A 516 16.73 3.93 8.28
CA GLY A 516 18.09 4.35 7.96
C GLY A 516 18.95 4.78 9.14
N THR A 517 20.25 4.56 8.97
CA THR A 517 21.30 5.00 9.89
C THR A 517 22.01 6.22 9.32
N PHE A 518 22.11 7.29 10.10
CA PHE A 518 22.90 8.48 9.77
C PHE A 518 24.07 8.63 10.74
N PHE A 519 25.24 8.98 10.18
CA PHE A 519 26.51 9.10 10.89
C PHE A 519 26.95 10.57 10.86
N HIS A 520 26.94 11.20 12.03
CA HIS A 520 27.35 12.59 12.20
C HIS A 520 28.88 12.72 12.18
N GLU A 521 29.38 13.95 12.06
CA GLU A 521 30.83 14.25 12.01
C GLU A 521 31.48 14.22 13.40
N ASP A 522 30.71 14.52 14.46
CA ASP A 522 31.10 14.44 15.88
C ASP A 522 31.20 12.99 16.41
N GLY A 523 30.93 11.99 15.57
CA GLY A 523 30.82 10.58 15.96
C GLY A 523 29.41 10.17 16.42
N GLY A 524 28.47 11.10 16.50
CA GLY A 524 27.06 10.81 16.78
C GLY A 524 26.40 9.95 15.70
N LYS A 525 25.35 9.24 16.08
CA LYS A 525 24.67 8.27 15.20
C LYS A 525 23.18 8.19 15.50
N TYR A 526 22.36 8.37 14.46
CA TYR A 526 20.92 8.12 14.50
C TYR A 526 20.59 6.81 13.80
N GLU A 527 19.76 5.98 14.42
CA GLU A 527 19.18 4.75 13.87
C GLU A 527 17.66 4.80 14.04
N GLY A 528 16.91 4.91 12.95
CA GLY A 528 15.46 5.03 13.05
C GLY A 528 14.77 5.27 11.73
N LEU A 529 13.54 5.75 11.82
CA LEU A 529 12.73 6.09 10.65
C LEU A 529 13.07 7.50 10.12
N TRP A 530 12.97 7.63 8.80
CA TRP A 530 13.23 8.86 8.04
C TRP A 530 12.03 9.17 7.15
N LEU A 531 11.70 10.45 7.06
CA LEU A 531 10.70 10.97 6.13
C LEU A 531 11.24 12.25 5.50
N ASN A 532 11.44 12.21 4.17
CA ASN A 532 11.85 13.36 3.36
C ASN A 532 13.06 14.11 3.93
N ASN A 533 14.16 13.40 4.14
CA ASN A 533 15.41 13.91 4.74
C ASN A 533 15.33 14.34 6.21
N LYS A 534 14.24 14.07 6.94
CA LYS A 534 14.10 14.35 8.38
C LYS A 534 13.92 13.07 9.19
N ARG A 535 14.44 13.03 10.42
CA ARG A 535 14.14 11.97 11.41
C ARG A 535 12.64 12.02 11.74
N HIS A 536 12.00 10.86 11.77
CA HIS A 536 10.57 10.73 12.05
C HIS A 536 10.27 9.37 12.68
N GLY A 537 9.06 9.15 13.21
CA GLY A 537 8.69 7.88 13.85
C GLY A 537 9.62 7.51 15.01
N HIS A 538 9.75 6.22 15.31
CA HIS A 538 10.68 5.75 16.34
C HIS A 538 12.13 5.78 15.87
N GLY A 539 13.05 6.18 16.74
CA GLY A 539 14.48 6.15 16.47
C GLY A 539 15.37 6.43 17.68
N ARG A 540 16.58 5.88 17.62
CA ARG A 540 17.61 5.99 18.65
C ARG A 540 18.70 6.94 18.17
N MET A 541 18.97 8.00 18.94
CA MET A 541 20.09 8.91 18.74
C MET A 541 21.15 8.68 19.82
N MET A 542 22.40 8.52 19.40
CA MET A 542 23.58 8.60 20.24
C MET A 542 24.32 9.89 19.87
N TYR A 543 24.42 10.82 20.82
CA TYR A 543 25.04 12.14 20.59
C TYR A 543 26.56 12.03 20.78
N GLY A 544 27.36 12.53 19.83
CA GLY A 544 28.83 12.35 19.87
C GLY A 544 29.49 13.24 20.92
N GLU A 545 29.06 14.51 21.00
CA GLU A 545 29.62 15.52 21.90
C GLU A 545 29.49 15.17 23.39
N ASP A 546 28.33 14.71 23.84
CA ASP A 546 28.02 14.47 25.25
C ASP A 546 27.75 13.00 25.61
N GLN A 547 27.87 12.08 24.65
CA GLN A 547 27.61 10.64 24.80
C GLN A 547 26.20 10.30 25.35
N SER A 548 25.25 11.24 25.30
CA SER A 548 23.87 10.98 25.70
C SER A 548 23.16 10.09 24.65
N VAL A 549 22.14 9.36 25.10
CA VAL A 549 21.34 8.48 24.25
C VAL A 549 19.87 8.81 24.42
N TYR A 550 19.22 9.20 23.33
CA TYR A 550 17.77 9.28 23.25
C TYR A 550 17.22 8.06 22.49
N ASP A 551 16.20 7.41 23.02
CA ASP A 551 15.46 6.35 22.35
C ASP A 551 13.96 6.63 22.46
N GLY A 552 13.27 6.80 21.34
CA GLY A 552 11.86 7.19 21.33
C GLY A 552 11.38 7.80 20.02
N GLU A 553 10.28 8.54 20.11
CA GLU A 553 9.57 9.11 18.96
C GLU A 553 10.13 10.46 18.48
N TRP A 554 10.08 10.67 17.16
CA TRP A 554 10.62 11.84 16.46
C TRP A 554 9.59 12.41 15.47
N VAL A 555 9.53 13.73 15.39
CA VAL A 555 8.78 14.47 14.37
C VAL A 555 9.68 15.53 13.78
N ARG A 556 9.95 15.45 12.47
CA ARG A 556 10.62 16.50 11.68
C ARG A 556 12.03 16.89 12.17
N ASN A 557 12.77 15.94 12.74
CA ASN A 557 14.04 16.09 13.46
C ASN A 557 13.96 16.46 14.95
N GLU A 558 12.79 16.71 15.52
CA GLU A 558 12.62 17.06 16.93
C GLU A 558 12.10 15.83 17.71
N ARG A 559 12.57 15.62 18.95
CA ARG A 559 12.01 14.59 19.84
C ARG A 559 10.57 14.96 20.16
N SER A 560 9.63 14.03 20.00
CA SER A 560 8.20 14.29 20.12
C SER A 560 7.44 12.98 20.29
N GLY A 561 6.50 12.91 21.24
CA GLY A 561 5.88 11.64 21.64
C GLY A 561 6.59 11.02 22.84
N ARG A 562 6.54 9.70 23.02
CA ARG A 562 7.21 9.02 24.14
C ARG A 562 8.69 8.77 23.84
N GLY A 563 9.54 8.95 24.85
CA GLY A 563 10.95 8.60 24.72
C GLY A 563 11.76 8.72 26.01
N THR A 564 12.88 8.00 26.02
CA THR A 564 13.84 7.91 27.11
C THR A 564 15.12 8.64 26.73
N LEU A 565 15.59 9.56 27.56
CA LEU A 565 16.90 10.20 27.43
C LEU A 565 17.80 9.76 28.59
N VAL A 566 18.95 9.15 28.28
CA VAL A 566 20.03 8.86 29.22
C VAL A 566 21.17 9.85 28.96
N LEU A 567 21.59 10.59 29.98
CA LEU A 567 22.72 11.51 29.93
C LEU A 567 24.04 10.79 30.26
N ALA A 568 25.20 11.33 29.90
CA ALA A 568 26.50 10.70 30.22
C ALA A 568 26.82 10.60 31.71
N ASN A 569 26.22 11.46 32.57
CA ASN A 569 26.30 11.28 34.02
C ASN A 569 25.44 10.09 34.53
N GLY A 570 24.66 9.48 33.65
CA GLY A 570 23.75 8.37 33.90
C GLY A 570 22.38 8.76 34.46
N ASP A 571 22.08 10.06 34.59
CA ASP A 571 20.71 10.51 34.87
C ASP A 571 19.81 10.18 33.67
N ARG A 572 18.54 9.87 33.96
CA ARG A 572 17.59 9.36 32.96
C ARG A 572 16.25 10.07 33.04
N TYR A 573 15.70 10.47 31.90
CA TYR A 573 14.30 10.89 31.79
C TYR A 573 13.51 9.87 30.98
N GLU A 574 12.31 9.53 31.46
CA GLU A 574 11.31 8.69 30.77
C GLU A 574 9.99 9.46 30.75
N GLY A 575 9.44 9.80 29.59
CA GLY A 575 8.18 10.53 29.54
C GLY A 575 7.80 10.97 28.14
N HIS A 576 6.88 11.94 28.07
CA HIS A 576 6.51 12.54 26.80
C HIS A 576 7.41 13.74 26.48
N TRP A 577 7.49 14.01 25.17
CA TRP A 577 8.29 15.04 24.54
C TRP A 577 7.43 15.80 23.54
N LEU A 578 7.72 17.09 23.37
CA LEU A 578 7.14 17.95 22.35
C LEU A 578 8.20 18.94 21.90
N ASN A 579 8.52 18.96 20.60
CA ASN A 579 9.47 19.87 19.98
C ASN A 579 10.81 19.98 20.75
N ASP A 580 11.43 18.82 21.00
CA ASP A 580 12.68 18.65 21.79
C ASP A 580 12.62 18.99 23.28
N LYS A 581 11.45 19.34 23.83
CA LYS A 581 11.24 19.61 25.25
C LYS A 581 10.46 18.49 25.94
N LYS A 582 10.72 18.28 27.23
CA LYS A 582 9.92 17.38 28.09
C LYS A 582 8.55 18.01 28.33
N GLU A 583 7.49 17.23 28.12
CA GLU A 583 6.10 17.71 28.18
C GLU A 583 5.21 16.60 28.78
N GLY A 584 4.10 16.96 29.43
CA GLY A 584 3.17 16.00 30.04
C GLY A 584 3.79 15.16 31.16
N PRO A 585 3.22 13.98 31.47
CA PRO A 585 3.71 13.15 32.56
C PRO A 585 5.05 12.48 32.21
N GLY A 586 5.99 12.51 33.15
CA GLY A 586 7.32 11.92 33.02
C GLY A 586 8.09 11.76 34.33
N ARG A 587 9.01 10.80 34.34
CA ARG A 587 9.91 10.43 35.44
C ARG A 587 11.33 10.87 35.15
N TYR A 588 12.04 11.36 36.16
CA TYR A 588 13.45 11.71 36.09
C TYR A 588 14.22 11.04 37.22
N PHE A 589 15.19 10.20 36.86
CA PHE A 589 16.03 9.43 37.76
C PHE A 589 17.39 10.12 37.89
N TYR A 590 17.78 10.45 39.12
CA TYR A 590 19.06 11.05 39.46
C TYR A 590 20.03 9.96 39.92
N LYS A 591 20.95 9.53 39.06
CA LYS A 591 21.85 8.39 39.33
C LYS A 591 22.74 8.63 40.55
N ALA A 592 23.24 9.85 40.71
CA ALA A 592 24.16 10.22 41.79
C ALA A 592 23.48 10.24 43.18
N THR A 593 22.17 10.47 43.26
CA THR A 593 21.45 10.59 44.55
C THR A 593 20.50 9.42 44.83
N ARG A 594 20.29 8.51 43.86
CA ARG A 594 19.26 7.46 43.89
C ARG A 594 17.88 8.02 44.26
N LYS A 595 17.50 9.13 43.62
CA LYS A 595 16.17 9.75 43.76
C LYS A 595 15.46 9.72 42.42
N MET A 596 14.15 9.52 42.45
CA MET A 596 13.27 9.68 41.31
C MET A 596 12.34 10.88 41.54
N TYR A 597 12.21 11.75 40.55
CA TYR A 597 11.10 12.72 40.46
C TYR A 597 10.05 12.18 39.50
N GLU A 598 8.79 12.11 39.91
CA GLU A 598 7.66 11.80 39.03
C GLU A 598 6.68 12.96 39.02
N GLY A 599 6.29 13.45 37.84
CA GLY A 599 5.39 14.58 37.74
C GLY A 599 5.09 15.06 36.33
N GLU A 600 4.39 16.18 36.25
CA GLU A 600 4.01 16.86 35.01
C GLU A 600 5.10 17.85 34.57
N TRP A 601 5.47 17.80 33.30
CA TRP A 601 6.47 18.65 32.66
C TRP A 601 5.78 19.58 31.65
N VAL A 602 6.21 20.82 31.58
CA VAL A 602 5.75 21.79 30.56
C VAL A 602 6.92 22.66 30.14
N ASP A 603 7.15 22.74 28.83
CA ASP A 603 8.25 23.48 28.19
C ASP A 603 9.64 23.03 28.69
N GLY A 604 9.80 21.74 28.99
CA GLY A 604 11.05 21.16 29.47
C GLY A 604 11.30 21.27 30.98
N ALA A 605 10.44 21.97 31.71
CA ALA A 605 10.55 22.19 33.15
C ALA A 605 9.46 21.42 33.94
N PRO A 606 9.78 20.86 35.11
CA PRO A 606 8.78 20.24 35.98
C PRO A 606 7.83 21.31 36.54
N LYS A 607 6.52 21.04 36.54
CA LYS A 607 5.48 21.94 37.07
C LYS A 607 4.95 21.49 38.43
N CYS A 608 4.65 20.20 38.57
CA CYS A 608 4.18 19.60 39.81
C CYS A 608 4.52 18.10 39.82
N GLY A 609 4.84 17.55 40.98
CA GLY A 609 5.27 16.16 41.10
C GLY A 609 5.80 15.83 42.50
N THR A 610 6.19 14.58 42.68
CA THR A 610 6.72 14.04 43.93
C THR A 610 8.13 13.51 43.76
N TYR A 611 8.95 13.72 44.77
CA TYR A 611 10.25 13.05 44.90
C TYR A 611 10.07 11.76 45.68
N HIS A 612 10.66 10.69 45.17
CA HIS A 612 10.74 9.38 45.80
C HIS A 612 12.23 9.07 46.04
N ASP A 613 12.54 8.62 47.24
CA ASP A 613 13.85 8.07 47.56
C ASP A 613 13.85 6.61 47.10
N ASP A 614 14.73 6.27 46.17
CA ASP A 614 14.64 5.02 45.43
C ASP A 614 15.42 3.92 46.17
N THR A 615 14.67 3.07 46.88
CA THR A 615 15.21 1.87 47.55
C THR A 615 15.45 0.69 46.60
N GLU A 616 15.04 0.79 45.33
CA GLU A 616 15.08 -0.31 44.35
C GLU A 616 16.14 -0.11 43.25
N PHE A 617 16.99 0.93 43.37
CA PHE A 617 18.17 1.12 42.52
C PHE A 617 19.34 0.14 42.84
N ASN A 618 19.05 -1.17 42.81
CA ASN A 618 20.04 -2.23 42.65
C ASN A 618 20.13 -2.63 41.18
N LEU A 619 20.97 -1.90 40.43
CA LEU A 619 21.60 -2.47 39.26
C LEU A 619 22.67 -3.45 39.76
N HIS A 620 22.55 -4.73 39.37
CA HIS A 620 23.68 -5.65 39.46
C HIS A 620 24.81 -5.14 38.57
N ASP A 621 26.05 -5.17 39.09
CA ASP A 621 27.27 -4.71 38.39
C ASP A 621 27.86 -5.83 37.50
N ASP A 622 27.06 -6.84 37.16
CA ASP A 622 27.49 -8.17 36.70
C ASP A 622 27.32 -8.44 35.19
N ASP A 623 26.95 -7.44 34.37
CA ASP A 623 26.98 -7.55 32.89
C ASP A 623 28.40 -7.43 32.30
N LEU A 624 29.44 -7.70 33.11
CA LEU A 624 30.86 -7.79 32.73
C LEU A 624 31.60 -8.99 33.38
N ASN A 625 30.97 -10.17 33.45
CA ASN A 625 31.58 -11.51 33.26
C ASN A 625 30.69 -12.65 33.79
N ASP A 626 30.70 -13.78 33.10
CA ASP A 626 30.05 -15.04 33.49
C ASP A 626 30.29 -15.46 34.95
N ASN A 627 29.22 -15.71 35.73
CA ASN A 627 28.80 -17.09 36.00
C ASN A 627 27.47 -17.25 36.76
N ALA A 628 26.88 -18.43 36.58
CA ALA A 628 25.56 -18.81 37.07
C ALA A 628 25.37 -18.74 38.60
N SER A 629 24.42 -17.92 39.05
CA SER A 629 23.28 -18.34 39.89
C SER A 629 22.33 -17.17 40.20
N HIS A 630 21.07 -17.48 40.49
CA HIS A 630 20.00 -16.53 40.89
C HIS A 630 19.33 -15.68 39.79
N ASN A 631 18.57 -16.36 38.93
CA ASN A 631 17.26 -15.87 38.52
C ASN A 631 16.27 -17.04 38.51
N THR A 632 15.17 -16.95 39.26
CA THR A 632 14.12 -17.99 39.32
C THR A 632 12.72 -17.39 39.28
N PHE A 633 12.43 -16.72 38.17
CA PHE A 633 11.06 -16.65 37.69
C PHE A 633 10.69 -18.04 37.16
N GLN A 634 9.74 -18.74 37.79
CA GLN A 634 9.28 -20.04 37.28
C GLN A 634 8.43 -19.84 36.03
N MET A 635 9.09 -19.94 34.88
CA MET A 635 8.47 -20.08 33.57
C MET A 635 7.63 -21.37 33.55
N PRO A 636 6.43 -21.39 32.93
CA PRO A 636 5.66 -22.62 32.79
C PRO A 636 6.48 -23.69 32.06
N GLU A 637 6.36 -24.93 32.51
CA GLU A 637 7.20 -26.04 32.06
C GLU A 637 6.89 -26.39 30.59
N LEU A 638 7.82 -26.00 29.71
CA LEU A 638 7.79 -26.31 28.28
C LEU A 638 8.40 -27.70 28.08
N GLU A 639 7.56 -28.72 28.05
CA GLU A 639 7.98 -30.05 27.57
C GLU A 639 8.32 -29.95 26.07
N LEU A 640 9.54 -30.36 25.72
CA LEU A 640 9.92 -30.57 24.33
C LEU A 640 9.11 -31.76 23.80
N ALA A 641 8.17 -31.50 22.89
CA ALA A 641 7.47 -32.55 22.16
C ALA A 641 8.51 -33.53 21.57
N HIS A 642 8.34 -34.83 21.84
CA HIS A 642 9.35 -35.84 21.54
C HIS A 642 9.78 -35.72 20.07
N PRO A 643 11.08 -35.63 19.74
CA PRO A 643 11.52 -35.38 18.36
C PRO A 643 10.94 -36.40 17.37
N ASP A 644 10.92 -37.68 17.77
CA ASP A 644 10.33 -38.77 16.99
C ASP A 644 8.81 -38.67 16.87
N GLN A 645 8.13 -38.11 17.87
CA GLN A 645 6.69 -37.89 17.84
C GLN A 645 6.35 -36.75 16.87
N VAL A 646 7.04 -35.61 16.96
CA VAL A 646 6.90 -34.49 16.01
C VAL A 646 7.25 -34.92 14.58
N LEU A 647 8.30 -35.73 14.41
CA LEU A 647 8.62 -36.32 13.11
C LEU A 647 7.51 -37.28 12.65
N SER A 648 6.96 -38.11 13.53
CA SER A 648 5.90 -39.06 13.18
C SER A 648 4.59 -38.36 12.81
N GLU A 649 4.24 -37.28 13.49
CA GLU A 649 3.04 -36.47 13.23
C GLU A 649 3.21 -35.67 11.93
N GLY A 650 4.39 -35.07 11.69
CA GLY A 650 4.71 -34.41 10.42
C GLY A 650 4.75 -35.39 9.24
N VAL A 651 5.36 -36.57 9.40
CA VAL A 651 5.38 -37.62 8.37
C VAL A 651 4.00 -38.24 8.16
N ALA A 652 3.17 -38.35 9.21
CA ALA A 652 1.77 -38.79 9.08
C ALA A 652 0.92 -37.75 8.34
N GLY A 653 1.11 -36.46 8.61
CA GLY A 653 0.51 -35.35 7.87
C GLY A 653 0.85 -35.41 6.38
N ILE A 654 2.15 -35.43 6.05
CA ILE A 654 2.64 -35.55 4.66
C ILE A 654 2.14 -36.85 3.99
N ARG A 655 1.99 -37.96 4.74
CA ARG A 655 1.41 -39.19 4.21
C ARG A 655 -0.09 -39.08 3.95
N GLN A 656 -0.86 -38.43 4.82
CA GLN A 656 -2.28 -38.16 4.58
C GLN A 656 -2.48 -37.20 3.41
N GLU A 657 -1.62 -36.21 3.26
CA GLU A 657 -1.61 -35.25 2.16
C GLU A 657 -1.32 -35.93 0.83
N ARG A 658 -0.28 -36.79 0.75
CA ARG A 658 0.00 -37.61 -0.44
C ARG A 658 -1.05 -38.69 -0.74
N VAL A 659 -1.75 -39.20 0.28
CA VAL A 659 -2.90 -40.10 0.08
C VAL A 659 -4.09 -39.31 -0.48
N ARG A 660 -4.29 -38.06 -0.04
CA ARG A 660 -5.30 -37.15 -0.59
C ARG A 660 -4.98 -36.78 -2.05
N GLU A 661 -3.73 -36.41 -2.37
CA GLU A 661 -3.29 -36.16 -3.75
C GLU A 661 -3.44 -37.39 -4.65
N ARG A 662 -3.07 -38.59 -4.17
CA ARG A 662 -3.27 -39.83 -4.93
C ARG A 662 -4.74 -40.22 -5.09
N ALA A 663 -5.61 -39.86 -4.14
CA ALA A 663 -7.05 -40.03 -4.31
C ALA A 663 -7.63 -39.06 -5.35
N PHE A 664 -7.06 -37.86 -5.50
CA PHE A 664 -7.43 -36.91 -6.56
C PHE A 664 -6.92 -37.29 -7.96
N HIS A 665 -5.94 -38.20 -8.08
CA HIS A 665 -5.41 -38.71 -9.36
C HIS A 665 -5.81 -40.16 -9.67
N ALA A 666 -6.69 -40.79 -8.88
CA ALA A 666 -7.12 -42.17 -9.10
C ALA A 666 -8.50 -42.32 -9.78
N ASP A 667 -9.24 -41.23 -9.98
CA ASP A 667 -10.60 -41.22 -10.52
C ASP A 667 -10.69 -40.78 -12.00
N GLU A 668 -9.57 -40.53 -12.70
CA GLU A 668 -9.54 -40.05 -14.11
C GLU A 668 -8.79 -40.93 -15.13
N GLU A 669 -8.30 -42.13 -14.78
CA GLU A 669 -7.77 -43.08 -15.78
C GLU A 669 -8.51 -44.43 -15.77
N ASN A 670 -9.49 -44.55 -16.67
CA ASN A 670 -10.09 -45.82 -17.06
C ASN A 670 -10.75 -45.72 -18.45
N PHE A 671 -9.94 -45.62 -19.51
CA PHE A 671 -10.33 -46.00 -20.88
C PHE A 671 -9.08 -46.31 -21.73
N ASP A 672 -8.89 -47.60 -22.02
CA ASP A 672 -7.88 -48.09 -22.98
C ASP A 672 -8.26 -47.75 -24.44
N ILE A 673 -7.26 -47.58 -25.31
CA ILE A 673 -6.93 -48.49 -26.44
C ILE A 673 -5.85 -47.87 -27.37
N ASP A 674 -4.99 -48.76 -27.87
CA ASP A 674 -3.96 -48.70 -28.95
C ASP A 674 -4.18 -47.68 -30.11
N ASP A 675 -3.19 -47.31 -30.94
CA ASP A 675 -2.03 -48.06 -31.43
C ASP A 675 -0.91 -47.13 -31.99
N ALA A 676 0.25 -47.69 -32.35
CA ALA A 676 1.44 -46.96 -32.79
C ALA A 676 1.59 -46.84 -34.35
N PRO A 677 2.76 -46.47 -34.93
CA PRO A 677 3.01 -45.10 -35.37
C PRO A 677 3.38 -44.94 -36.88
N HIS A 678 3.17 -43.78 -37.51
CA HIS A 678 4.06 -43.29 -38.61
C HIS A 678 3.83 -41.84 -39.13
N ARG A 679 4.96 -41.11 -39.25
CA ARG A 679 5.38 -40.18 -40.33
C ARG A 679 4.51 -38.99 -40.83
N SER A 680 5.07 -37.80 -40.55
CA SER A 680 5.28 -36.64 -41.45
C SER A 680 4.11 -35.96 -42.19
N SER A 681 3.88 -34.68 -41.91
CA SER A 681 4.37 -33.53 -42.71
C SER A 681 3.60 -32.22 -42.42
N VAL A 682 4.11 -31.09 -42.94
CA VAL A 682 3.46 -29.75 -43.03
C VAL A 682 3.42 -28.93 -41.73
N THR A 683 3.85 -27.65 -41.66
CA THR A 683 4.92 -26.85 -42.32
C THR A 683 5.12 -25.59 -41.47
N ALA A 684 6.29 -24.96 -41.51
CA ALA A 684 6.55 -23.67 -40.84
C ALA A 684 6.17 -22.45 -41.69
N THR A 685 5.71 -21.38 -41.01
CA THR A 685 5.79 -19.94 -41.31
C THR A 685 5.20 -19.20 -40.10
N GLU A 686 5.73 -18.12 -39.53
CA GLU A 686 6.95 -17.32 -39.74
C GLU A 686 7.58 -17.01 -38.37
N LEU A 687 8.92 -16.97 -38.28
CA LEU A 687 9.69 -16.45 -37.14
C LEU A 687 10.57 -15.30 -37.63
N GLU A 688 10.87 -14.32 -36.77
CA GLU A 688 11.71 -13.18 -37.13
C GLU A 688 13.19 -13.62 -37.34
N PRO A 689 13.94 -13.01 -38.27
CA PRO A 689 15.35 -13.38 -38.52
C PRO A 689 16.26 -13.08 -37.31
N GLY A 690 17.26 -13.92 -37.09
CA GLY A 690 18.29 -13.71 -36.07
C GLY A 690 17.98 -14.26 -34.67
N VAL A 691 17.20 -15.34 -34.55
CA VAL A 691 17.03 -16.10 -33.29
C VAL A 691 17.35 -17.56 -33.53
N VAL A 692 18.61 -17.95 -33.28
CA VAL A 692 19.04 -19.35 -33.31
C VAL A 692 18.45 -20.09 -32.11
N VAL A 693 17.40 -20.88 -32.35
CA VAL A 693 16.77 -21.72 -31.31
C VAL A 693 17.41 -23.10 -31.31
N PHE A 694 18.26 -23.38 -30.32
CA PHE A 694 18.70 -24.76 -30.06
C PHE A 694 17.50 -25.63 -29.71
N ASP A 695 17.28 -26.70 -30.47
CA ASP A 695 16.23 -27.66 -30.13
C ASP A 695 16.58 -28.48 -28.88
N GLU A 696 15.57 -29.13 -28.31
CA GLU A 696 15.71 -29.86 -27.05
C GLU A 696 16.61 -31.12 -27.18
N GLN A 697 16.83 -31.65 -28.39
CA GLN A 697 17.77 -32.75 -28.63
C GLN A 697 19.20 -32.23 -28.70
N MET A 698 19.42 -31.09 -29.37
CA MET A 698 20.72 -30.43 -29.48
C MET A 698 21.24 -30.00 -28.11
N LEU A 699 20.40 -29.35 -27.27
CA LEU A 699 20.77 -29.00 -25.89
C LEU A 699 21.14 -30.22 -25.04
N ARG A 700 20.42 -31.34 -25.19
CA ARG A 700 20.73 -32.60 -24.50
C ARG A 700 22.03 -33.24 -25.00
N ALA A 701 22.35 -33.11 -26.28
CA ALA A 701 23.63 -33.56 -26.85
C ALA A 701 24.82 -32.73 -26.31
N ILE A 702 24.72 -31.39 -26.36
CA ILE A 702 25.72 -30.46 -25.79
C ILE A 702 25.94 -30.79 -24.30
N GLN A 703 24.87 -31.04 -23.54
CA GLN A 703 24.93 -31.40 -22.12
C GLN A 703 25.61 -32.75 -21.86
N SER A 704 25.34 -33.76 -22.70
CA SER A 704 25.97 -35.09 -22.60
C SER A 704 27.48 -35.02 -22.84
N GLU A 705 27.92 -34.34 -23.89
CA GLU A 705 29.34 -34.25 -24.25
C GLU A 705 30.13 -33.33 -23.30
N PHE A 706 29.54 -32.22 -22.86
CA PHE A 706 30.15 -31.39 -21.82
C PHE A 706 30.37 -32.18 -20.52
N ALA A 707 29.44 -33.07 -20.15
CA ALA A 707 29.60 -33.97 -19.02
C ALA A 707 30.69 -35.04 -19.25
N ALA A 708 30.83 -35.57 -20.47
CA ALA A 708 31.91 -36.49 -20.84
C ALA A 708 33.29 -35.83 -20.75
N LEU A 709 33.45 -34.61 -21.28
CA LEU A 709 34.69 -33.83 -21.21
C LEU A 709 35.09 -33.50 -19.75
N LEU A 710 34.12 -33.18 -18.89
CA LEU A 710 34.32 -33.02 -17.45
C LEU A 710 34.77 -34.32 -16.77
N ALA A 711 34.23 -35.46 -17.16
CA ALA A 711 34.62 -36.76 -16.61
C ALA A 711 36.06 -37.14 -16.99
N VAL A 712 36.46 -36.93 -18.25
CA VAL A 712 37.83 -37.16 -18.72
C VAL A 712 38.82 -36.23 -18.00
N GLN A 713 38.52 -34.94 -17.88
CA GLN A 713 39.34 -33.98 -17.14
C GLN A 713 39.47 -34.38 -15.65
N SER A 714 38.40 -34.92 -15.05
CA SER A 714 38.43 -35.41 -13.66
C SER A 714 39.30 -36.66 -13.49
N ALA A 715 39.40 -37.52 -14.52
CA ALA A 715 40.28 -38.69 -14.53
C ALA A 715 41.75 -38.31 -14.71
N GLU A 716 42.08 -37.40 -15.64
CA GLU A 716 43.45 -36.90 -15.83
C GLU A 716 44.02 -36.22 -14.57
N LEU A 717 43.17 -35.48 -13.85
CA LEU A 717 43.52 -34.87 -12.56
C LEU A 717 43.78 -35.90 -11.44
N ALA A 718 43.34 -37.15 -11.59
CA ALA A 718 43.60 -38.22 -10.63
C ALA A 718 44.94 -38.95 -10.85
N GLU A 719 45.51 -38.89 -12.06
CA GLU A 719 46.75 -39.61 -12.41
C GLU A 719 48.06 -38.80 -12.19
N SER A 720 47.98 -37.49 -11.93
CA SER A 720 49.17 -36.65 -11.68
C SER A 720 49.00 -35.68 -10.49
N PRO A 721 49.26 -36.13 -9.24
CA PRO A 721 48.97 -35.33 -8.03
C PRO A 721 49.84 -34.09 -7.81
N ASP A 722 51.04 -34.03 -8.39
CA ASP A 722 52.10 -33.08 -7.99
C ASP A 722 52.10 -31.73 -8.74
N LYS A 723 51.04 -31.41 -9.50
CA LYS A 723 50.87 -30.09 -10.19
C LYS A 723 49.60 -29.35 -9.78
N ILE A 724 49.31 -29.32 -8.48
CA ILE A 724 48.15 -28.58 -7.95
C ILE A 724 48.58 -27.18 -7.47
N SER A 725 48.37 -26.16 -8.30
CA SER A 725 48.33 -24.76 -7.85
C SER A 725 47.05 -24.06 -8.33
N ALA A 726 46.15 -23.82 -7.36
CA ALA A 726 45.02 -22.88 -7.42
C ALA A 726 43.95 -23.04 -8.53
N LYS A 727 42.75 -23.49 -8.09
CA LYS A 727 41.42 -23.25 -8.70
C LYS A 727 41.09 -23.92 -10.04
N THR A 728 40.89 -25.23 -10.03
CA THR A 728 39.83 -25.84 -10.83
C THR A 728 38.46 -25.57 -10.16
N ARG A 729 37.56 -24.86 -10.85
CA ARG A 729 36.13 -24.81 -10.49
C ARG A 729 35.52 -26.18 -10.85
N SER A 730 34.76 -26.78 -9.94
CA SER A 730 34.00 -28.00 -10.26
C SER A 730 32.93 -27.68 -11.30
N GLY A 731 32.87 -28.43 -12.40
CA GLY A 731 31.88 -28.23 -13.47
C GLY A 731 32.27 -27.23 -14.56
N CYS A 732 33.56 -26.89 -14.70
CA CYS A 732 34.07 -26.08 -15.82
C CYS A 732 35.16 -26.83 -16.60
N ILE A 733 35.15 -26.73 -17.93
CA ILE A 733 36.20 -27.24 -18.83
C ILE A 733 37.05 -26.09 -19.38
N PRO A 734 38.32 -26.30 -19.74
CA PRO A 734 39.12 -25.29 -20.42
C PRO A 734 38.66 -25.10 -21.88
N CYS A 735 38.74 -23.87 -22.41
CA CYS A 735 38.33 -23.56 -23.79
C CYS A 735 39.01 -24.43 -24.85
N SER A 736 40.22 -24.95 -24.59
CA SER A 736 40.91 -25.93 -25.43
C SER A 736 40.16 -27.24 -25.68
N ARG A 737 39.08 -27.54 -24.94
CA ARG A 737 38.21 -28.71 -25.18
C ARG A 737 36.93 -28.39 -25.95
N LEU A 738 36.66 -27.12 -26.24
CA LEU A 738 35.51 -26.69 -27.05
C LEU A 738 35.55 -27.13 -28.52
N PRO A 739 36.71 -27.22 -29.21
CA PRO A 739 36.72 -27.67 -30.61
C PRO A 739 36.13 -29.08 -30.81
N GLY A 740 36.40 -30.00 -29.87
CA GLY A 740 35.82 -31.35 -29.90
C GLY A 740 34.29 -31.40 -29.71
N LEU A 741 33.65 -30.33 -29.21
CA LEU A 741 32.19 -30.21 -29.19
C LEU A 741 31.64 -29.84 -30.58
N ILE A 742 32.35 -29.06 -31.38
CA ILE A 742 31.96 -28.70 -32.75
C ILE A 742 31.84 -29.97 -33.61
N ASP A 743 32.88 -30.81 -33.60
CA ASP A 743 32.94 -32.08 -34.32
C ASP A 743 31.78 -33.04 -33.94
N VAL A 744 31.48 -33.19 -32.66
CA VAL A 744 30.45 -34.13 -32.19
C VAL A 744 29.04 -33.61 -32.48
N LEU A 745 28.83 -32.30 -32.41
CA LEU A 745 27.55 -31.66 -32.73
C LEU A 745 27.33 -31.49 -34.25
N GLN A 746 28.33 -31.81 -35.08
CA GLN A 746 28.32 -31.63 -36.54
C GLN A 746 27.97 -30.19 -36.95
N LEU A 747 28.46 -29.22 -36.18
CA LEU A 747 28.33 -27.80 -36.50
C LEU A 747 29.27 -27.48 -37.68
N ASP A 748 28.75 -26.81 -38.71
CA ASP A 748 29.47 -26.55 -39.98
C ASP A 748 30.45 -25.35 -39.85
N VAL A 749 31.09 -25.23 -38.69
CA VAL A 749 31.93 -24.12 -38.22
C VAL A 749 33.38 -24.60 -38.10
N SER A 750 34.36 -23.84 -38.58
CA SER A 750 35.77 -24.26 -38.47
C SER A 750 36.36 -24.00 -37.07
N GLU A 751 37.34 -24.81 -36.64
CA GLU A 751 38.07 -24.56 -35.39
C GLU A 751 38.71 -23.16 -35.36
N ASP A 752 39.13 -22.64 -36.52
CA ASP A 752 39.70 -21.29 -36.66
C ASP A 752 38.68 -20.19 -36.31
N GLN A 753 37.40 -20.34 -36.68
CA GLN A 753 36.34 -19.37 -36.33
C GLN A 753 36.08 -19.35 -34.81
N LEU A 754 36.09 -20.52 -34.16
CA LEU A 754 36.02 -20.62 -32.70
C LEU A 754 37.24 -19.95 -32.05
N LEU A 755 38.45 -20.14 -32.57
CA LEU A 755 39.67 -19.53 -32.04
C LEU A 755 39.66 -18.00 -32.18
N ASP A 756 39.22 -17.46 -33.31
CA ASP A 756 39.07 -16.02 -33.52
C ASP A 756 38.03 -15.41 -32.56
N LEU A 757 36.86 -16.05 -32.37
CA LEU A 757 35.87 -15.58 -31.39
C LEU A 757 36.40 -15.64 -29.96
N LEU A 758 37.08 -16.75 -29.58
CA LEU A 758 37.70 -16.89 -28.26
C LEU A 758 38.75 -15.79 -28.03
N GLN A 759 39.51 -15.43 -29.06
CA GLN A 759 40.48 -14.34 -28.99
C GLN A 759 39.81 -12.95 -28.90
N GLU A 760 38.69 -12.72 -29.60
CA GLU A 760 37.92 -11.47 -29.53
C GLU A 760 37.32 -11.25 -28.13
N ILE A 761 36.75 -12.29 -27.52
CA ILE A 761 36.25 -12.22 -26.12
C ILE A 761 37.38 -12.24 -25.08
N GLY A 762 38.65 -12.34 -25.51
CA GLY A 762 39.83 -12.32 -24.66
C GLY A 762 40.05 -13.58 -23.81
N ALA A 763 39.45 -14.70 -24.21
CA ALA A 763 39.66 -16.00 -23.61
C ALA A 763 40.96 -16.65 -24.14
N THR A 764 41.57 -17.50 -23.31
CA THR A 764 42.74 -18.32 -23.68
C THR A 764 42.39 -19.80 -23.62
N ASN A 765 43.22 -20.65 -24.23
CA ASN A 765 43.04 -22.11 -24.22
C ASN A 765 42.90 -22.74 -22.81
N ASP A 766 43.45 -22.09 -21.77
CA ASP A 766 43.38 -22.51 -20.36
C ASP A 766 42.21 -21.86 -19.59
N THR A 767 41.44 -20.97 -20.22
CA THR A 767 40.30 -20.28 -19.60
C THR A 767 39.18 -21.29 -19.34
N LEU A 768 38.73 -21.37 -18.08
CA LEU A 768 37.68 -22.30 -17.67
C LEU A 768 36.29 -21.72 -17.93
N VAL A 769 35.51 -22.38 -18.78
CA VAL A 769 34.11 -22.06 -19.09
C VAL A 769 33.16 -23.04 -18.40
N SER A 770 32.04 -22.52 -17.89
CA SER A 770 30.91 -23.32 -17.44
C SER A 770 30.01 -23.74 -18.61
N PHE A 771 29.06 -24.64 -18.34
CA PHE A 771 28.11 -25.11 -19.36
C PHE A 771 27.30 -23.97 -20.01
N ALA A 772 26.85 -22.98 -19.23
CA ALA A 772 26.11 -21.84 -19.75
C ALA A 772 27.00 -20.97 -20.67
N GLU A 773 28.21 -20.63 -20.21
CA GLU A 773 29.18 -19.86 -21.01
C GLU A 773 29.59 -20.62 -22.29
N CYS A 774 29.62 -21.95 -22.26
CA CYS A 774 29.85 -22.80 -23.43
C CYS A 774 28.69 -22.74 -24.43
N VAL A 775 27.44 -22.78 -23.97
CA VAL A 775 26.25 -22.62 -24.84
C VAL A 775 26.26 -21.22 -25.44
N ASP A 776 26.49 -20.17 -24.64
CA ASP A 776 26.56 -18.78 -25.13
C ASP A 776 27.63 -18.59 -26.23
N ILE A 777 28.81 -19.21 -26.08
CA ILE A 777 29.88 -19.17 -27.11
C ILE A 777 29.46 -19.90 -28.39
N LEU A 778 28.82 -21.07 -28.29
CA LEU A 778 28.33 -21.82 -29.45
C LEU A 778 27.19 -21.08 -30.16
N SER A 779 26.31 -20.38 -29.43
CA SER A 779 25.26 -19.51 -30.00
C SER A 779 25.86 -18.44 -30.89
N LEU A 780 26.86 -17.71 -30.37
CA LEU A 780 27.55 -16.63 -31.10
C LEU A 780 28.28 -17.14 -32.36
N LEU A 781 28.79 -18.38 -32.34
CA LEU A 781 29.38 -19.00 -33.53
C LEU A 781 28.34 -19.34 -34.60
N MET A 782 27.17 -19.85 -34.21
CA MET A 782 26.10 -20.18 -35.16
C MET A 782 25.46 -18.91 -35.75
N GLU A 783 25.23 -17.87 -34.94
CA GLU A 783 24.76 -16.56 -35.40
C GLU A 783 25.71 -15.91 -36.42
N SER A 784 27.03 -16.19 -36.34
CA SER A 784 28.00 -15.68 -37.31
C SER A 784 27.91 -16.29 -38.71
N GLN A 785 27.18 -17.41 -38.88
CA GLN A 785 27.02 -18.07 -40.18
C GLN A 785 25.77 -17.62 -40.95
N GLU A 786 24.66 -17.31 -40.28
CA GLU A 786 23.46 -16.79 -40.98
C GLU A 786 23.75 -15.48 -41.73
N ALA A 787 24.64 -14.64 -41.17
CA ALA A 787 25.06 -13.37 -41.77
C ALA A 787 25.90 -13.49 -43.07
N ILE A 788 26.39 -14.69 -43.42
CA ILE A 788 27.15 -14.91 -44.67
C ILE A 788 26.23 -15.40 -45.80
N ILE A 789 25.14 -16.08 -45.46
CA ILE A 789 24.19 -16.61 -46.44
C ILE A 789 23.32 -15.47 -47.03
N GLU A 790 22.95 -14.47 -46.22
CA GLU A 790 22.16 -13.33 -46.70
C GLU A 790 22.92 -12.40 -47.68
N GLU A 791 24.26 -12.42 -47.74
CA GLU A 791 25.03 -11.63 -48.73
C GLU A 791 25.17 -12.31 -50.10
N GLU A 792 24.92 -13.63 -50.25
CA GLU A 792 24.94 -14.29 -51.57
C GLU A 792 23.57 -14.33 -52.29
N ASP A 793 22.45 -14.20 -51.55
CA ASP A 793 21.10 -14.24 -52.13
C ASP A 793 20.60 -12.88 -52.69
N GLU A 794 21.12 -11.72 -52.23
CA GLU A 794 20.73 -10.41 -52.79
C GLU A 794 21.27 -10.13 -54.21
N ASP A 795 22.28 -10.87 -54.69
CA ASP A 795 22.95 -10.61 -55.99
C ASP A 795 22.34 -11.41 -57.18
N ASN A 796 21.37 -12.30 -56.96
CA ASN A 796 20.85 -13.20 -58.01
C ASN A 796 19.46 -12.83 -58.59
N ASP A 797 18.69 -11.95 -57.96
CA ASP A 797 17.32 -11.61 -58.38
C ASP A 797 17.26 -10.56 -59.52
N SER A 798 18.20 -10.67 -60.48
CA SER A 798 18.27 -9.82 -61.68
C SER A 798 18.35 -10.56 -63.03
N GLU A 799 17.98 -11.83 -63.09
CA GLU A 799 17.64 -12.52 -64.35
C GLU A 799 16.66 -13.70 -64.14
N TYR A 800 15.34 -13.48 -64.31
CA TYR A 800 14.42 -14.25 -65.21
C TYR A 800 12.95 -13.81 -65.16
#